data_AF-A0AAN9HB21-F1
#
_entry.id   AF-A0AAN9HB21-F1
#
_cell.length_a   1.000
_cell.length_b   1.000
_cell.length_c   1.000
_cell.angle_alpha   90.00
_cell.angle_beta   90.00
_cell.angle_gamma   90.00
#
_symmetry.space_group_name_H-M   'P 1'
#
loop_
_entity.id
_entity.type
_entity.pdbx_description
1 polymer ?
#
loop_
_entity_poly.entity_id
_entity_poly.type
_entity_poly.pdbx_seq_one_letter_code
_entity_poly.pdbx_strand_id
1 'polypeptide(L)'
;MLTKLFDFNLGSVTESSLWRSTDYGTTYEKLNEKVGVKTILSYLYVSPNNKRKIMLLTDPEVESSLLISSDEGATYQKYRLNFYILNLLFHPEQEDWILAYGHDQKLYSSVEFGRRWQLVHERVAPNQFYWSKLGLDKEPGLIHLETSISETQALYVTCKLQNCTDANKGKPFPGYIDPNSLVVQDEYVFVQVSTGGRPIYYVSSRRDVFTPMKLPKYTLPKDLHVISTDENRVVAAVQEWNQNDTYNLYVSESRGIYYTLALENVMSSMGPEGNVMIDLYEVAGIKGMFLANKKINNEVKTHITYNKGRDWRLLQAPSADLRGNRIHCVLPYCSLHLHLHVSANPYTSGNIASRESAPGIIVASGSIGAELTSSNVSMFISSDAGNTWRQIFDEEYSVLYLDQGGALVAIRHTPLPIRHLWLSFDEGRVWNKYSFTSSPLFVDGVLGEPGEETLIMTIFGHVSHRSEWQLVKIDFRSIFNRRCIESDYVPWDLHDQGERCLMGVKRVYRKLKGIARCVMGKTYSVTMISEPCDCTESDFECDYGFERKSNGKCTPAFWFPPSSMSRTCTTEHTFLNSTGYRKVVSNNCTGGVMEQYTARRQLCPSQAPRGLHLVTSEGKLTANLASNVTLLVFLEEGDGSKTSITVDFGDGNAFTYSNVSSIEDGIKHIYKNVGIYRVSATAENSLGSETVLLFLHITCHLESVHLSAPFVAVKNKEVNLTVVLWPSQVGTVTYIWWFGNNSEPVITLEGSVAFTFSREGISVVTVQVSAGNNILQDRKTVAVHEYFRSHLLAFSSNLDDHNPDVSEWRLDVSRVIKTSMVQATGVNPEQLLVTVLPGLPTAAEFFLLPDKLQTEGKPDKTATHLDQLSELALNALNQNLVQFTLRPGVQITVYAAHLSAAPLVDTSENHSGSAMLMLLSVVVVGLAVFLIYKFKRKIPGLHIYAAMQDEKEQEMIQSPVSPTDSTPSCSSQRELLTSLEPLDTEPNTQTIECIKPHPRVKFSSDLPTYIDV
;
A
#
# COMPACT_ATOMS: atom_id res chain seq x y z
N MET A 1 6.45 37.24 19.58
CA MET A 1 6.28 37.52 18.14
C MET A 1 7.62 37.32 17.45
N LEU A 2 7.64 36.56 16.35
CA LEU A 2 8.82 36.34 15.52
C LEU A 2 8.55 36.97 14.15
N THR A 3 9.34 37.97 13.76
CA THR A 3 9.27 38.58 12.43
C THR A 3 10.39 38.01 11.58
N LYS A 4 10.07 37.48 10.40
CA LYS A 4 11.02 36.88 9.47
C LYS A 4 10.99 37.59 8.12
N LEU A 5 12.14 37.75 7.50
CA LEU A 5 12.28 38.19 6.12
C LEU A 5 12.67 36.99 5.27
N PHE A 6 11.74 36.54 4.44
CA PHE A 6 11.92 35.39 3.57
C PHE A 6 12.30 35.85 2.17
N ASP A 7 13.39 35.32 1.61
CA ASP A 7 13.78 35.59 0.23
C ASP A 7 13.30 34.44 -0.66
N PHE A 8 12.32 34.70 -1.52
CA PHE A 8 11.74 33.71 -2.42
C PHE A 8 12.74 33.16 -3.46
N ASN A 9 13.81 33.90 -3.79
CA ASN A 9 14.81 33.41 -4.74
C ASN A 9 15.76 32.41 -4.09
N LEU A 10 16.09 32.62 -2.81
CA LEU A 10 16.96 31.74 -2.03
C LEU A 10 16.17 30.59 -1.39
N GLY A 11 14.86 30.77 -1.17
CA GLY A 11 14.01 29.79 -0.49
C GLY A 11 14.28 29.68 1.00
N SER A 12 14.91 30.68 1.61
CA SER A 12 15.32 30.67 3.03
C SER A 12 15.09 32.02 3.72
N VAL A 13 15.14 32.01 5.05
CA VAL A 13 15.00 33.22 5.88
C VAL A 13 16.35 33.93 5.97
N THR A 14 16.43 35.17 5.49
CA THR A 14 17.70 35.92 5.50
C THR A 14 17.89 36.74 6.77
N GLU A 15 16.79 37.16 7.40
CA GLU A 15 16.82 37.93 8.65
C GLU A 15 15.62 37.58 9.53
N SER A 16 15.83 37.59 10.84
CA SER A 16 14.78 37.35 11.83
C SER A 16 14.91 38.29 13.02
N SER A 17 13.79 38.66 13.64
CA SER A 17 13.76 39.43 14.88
C SER A 17 12.71 38.89 15.85
N LEU A 18 13.09 38.79 17.12
CA LEU A 18 12.24 38.28 18.18
C LEU A 18 11.77 39.43 19.07
N TRP A 19 10.47 39.47 19.33
CA TRP A 19 9.81 40.50 20.12
C TRP A 19 8.97 39.87 21.22
N ARG A 20 9.03 40.42 22.42
CA ARG A 20 8.26 39.97 23.59
C ARG A 20 7.50 41.12 24.21
N SER A 21 6.26 40.85 24.60
CA SER A 21 5.41 41.76 25.38
C SER A 21 4.96 41.02 26.63
N THR A 22 4.89 41.72 27.76
CA THR A 22 4.38 41.21 29.05
C THR A 22 3.15 41.96 29.53
N ASP A 23 2.58 42.82 28.69
CA ASP A 23 1.51 43.77 29.01
C ASP A 23 0.34 43.68 28.01
N TYR A 24 0.08 42.46 27.54
CA TYR A 24 -0.96 42.16 26.54
C TYR A 24 -0.77 42.91 25.22
N GLY A 25 0.47 43.04 24.76
CA GLY A 25 0.80 43.63 23.47
C GLY A 25 0.77 45.16 23.44
N THR A 26 0.85 45.85 24.57
CA THR A 26 0.96 47.33 24.56
C THR A 26 2.38 47.80 24.31
N THR A 27 3.38 47.11 24.87
CA THR A 27 4.79 47.40 24.61
C THR A 27 5.53 46.13 24.22
N TYR A 28 6.38 46.23 23.20
CA TYR A 28 7.20 45.12 22.70
C TYR A 28 8.68 45.45 22.88
N GLU A 29 9.40 44.57 23.56
CA GLU A 29 10.86 44.60 23.69
C GLU A 29 11.48 43.71 22.60
N LYS A 30 12.47 44.23 21.87
CA LYS A 30 13.26 43.45 20.91
C LYS A 30 14.30 42.63 21.67
N LEU A 31 14.30 41.30 21.49
CA LEU A 31 15.13 40.37 22.26
C LEU A 31 16.33 39.79 21.47
N ASN A 32 16.63 40.27 20.27
CA ASN A 32 17.71 39.72 19.42
C ASN A 32 19.07 39.66 20.14
N GLU A 33 19.40 40.62 20.99
CA GLU A 33 20.66 40.61 21.76
C GLU A 33 20.72 39.47 22.78
N LYS A 34 19.58 39.05 23.33
CA LYS A 34 19.49 37.95 24.32
C LYS A 34 19.55 36.56 23.67
N VAL A 35 19.19 36.45 22.39
CA VAL A 35 19.19 35.19 21.60
C VAL A 35 20.47 35.06 20.76
N GLY A 36 21.12 36.18 20.44
CA GLY A 36 22.33 36.28 19.65
C GLY A 36 22.09 37.05 18.35
N VAL A 37 22.82 38.15 18.14
CA VAL A 37 22.58 39.13 17.07
C VAL A 37 22.73 38.55 15.65
N LYS A 38 23.51 37.48 15.48
CA LYS A 38 23.73 36.80 14.19
C LYS A 38 22.88 35.53 14.02
N THR A 39 22.06 35.18 15.00
CA THR A 39 21.24 33.96 14.95
C THR A 39 20.00 34.22 14.11
N ILE A 40 19.81 33.45 13.03
CA ILE A 40 18.57 33.46 12.25
C ILE A 40 17.63 32.43 12.87
N LEU A 41 16.43 32.87 13.26
CA LEU A 41 15.36 32.05 13.82
C LEU A 41 14.34 31.70 12.73
N SER A 42 14.03 30.42 12.62
CA SER A 42 13.11 29.87 11.61
C SER A 42 11.72 29.63 12.20
N TYR A 43 11.64 28.94 13.34
CA TYR A 43 10.39 28.51 13.96
C TYR A 43 10.31 28.85 15.45
N LEU A 44 9.09 29.11 15.92
CA LEU A 44 8.75 29.31 17.33
C LEU A 44 7.64 28.33 17.72
N TYR A 45 7.93 27.50 18.72
CA TYR A 45 6.98 26.54 19.29
C TYR A 45 6.70 26.91 20.74
N VAL A 46 5.43 26.83 21.12
CA VAL A 46 4.97 26.96 22.50
C VAL A 46 4.48 25.60 22.96
N SER A 47 4.90 25.15 24.14
CA SER A 47 4.44 23.86 24.66
C SER A 47 2.91 23.85 24.79
N PRO A 48 2.22 22.78 24.32
CA PRO A 48 0.77 22.69 24.46
C PRO A 48 0.34 22.68 25.94
N ASN A 49 1.12 22.00 26.79
CA ASN A 49 0.74 21.72 28.19
C ASN A 49 1.23 22.79 29.16
N ASN A 50 2.32 23.49 28.81
CA ASN A 50 2.87 24.56 29.65
C ASN A 50 3.30 25.76 28.81
N LYS A 51 2.42 26.75 28.70
CA LYS A 51 2.64 27.96 27.89
C LYS A 51 3.85 28.79 28.32
N ARG A 52 4.48 28.52 29.48
CA ARG A 52 5.73 29.16 29.90
C ARG A 52 6.96 28.63 29.18
N LYS A 53 6.90 27.40 28.67
CA LYS A 53 8.00 26.77 27.94
C LYS A 53 7.90 27.12 26.47
N ILE A 54 8.93 27.79 25.96
CA ILE A 54 9.03 28.25 24.57
C ILE A 54 10.31 27.68 23.96
N MET A 55 10.19 27.23 22.72
CA MET A 55 11.27 26.63 21.96
C MET A 55 11.43 27.39 20.64
N LEU A 56 12.66 27.80 20.32
CA LEU A 56 13.00 28.47 19.07
C LEU A 56 13.99 27.60 18.29
N LEU A 57 13.71 27.40 17.01
CA LEU A 57 14.64 26.77 16.07
C LEU A 57 15.40 27.83 15.30
N THR A 58 16.69 27.57 15.09
CA THR A 58 17.52 28.37 14.20
C THR A 58 17.45 27.85 12.77
N ASP A 59 17.84 28.67 11.80
CA ASP A 59 17.95 28.26 10.41
C ASP A 59 19.08 27.22 10.24
N PRO A 60 18.78 26.00 9.76
CA PRO A 60 19.75 24.92 9.67
C PRO A 60 20.90 25.20 8.67
N GLU A 61 20.71 26.09 7.69
CA GLU A 61 21.75 26.44 6.73
C GLU A 61 22.87 27.27 7.36
N VAL A 62 22.54 28.04 8.42
CA VAL A 62 23.50 28.88 9.14
C VAL A 62 24.04 28.18 10.38
N GLU A 63 23.15 27.67 11.23
CA GLU A 63 23.51 26.98 12.46
C GLU A 63 22.36 26.06 12.90
N SER A 64 22.63 24.77 13.16
CA SER A 64 21.63 23.89 13.77
C SER A 64 21.66 24.01 15.31
N SER A 65 20.73 24.76 15.87
CA SER A 65 20.62 24.99 17.30
C SER A 65 19.16 25.17 17.74
N LEU A 66 18.96 24.91 19.02
CA LEU A 66 17.71 25.03 19.74
C LEU A 66 17.88 26.07 20.84
N LEU A 67 16.97 27.03 20.95
CA LEU A 67 16.90 27.90 22.11
C LEU A 67 15.65 27.60 22.93
N ILE A 68 15.84 27.33 24.22
CA ILE A 68 14.77 26.98 25.13
C ILE A 68 14.63 28.08 26.19
N SER A 69 13.39 28.50 26.41
CA SER A 69 12.98 29.32 27.55
C SER A 69 11.99 28.53 28.42
N SER A 70 12.08 28.70 29.73
CA SER A 70 11.13 28.14 30.71
C SER A 70 10.40 29.23 31.49
N ASP A 71 10.56 30.49 31.10
CA ASP A 71 10.11 31.69 31.79
C ASP A 71 9.38 32.66 30.83
N GLU A 72 8.55 32.10 29.94
CA GLU A 72 7.72 32.87 29.00
C GLU A 72 8.56 33.75 28.06
N GLY A 73 9.74 33.25 27.67
CA GLY A 73 10.65 33.92 26.74
C GLY A 73 11.50 35.04 27.35
N ALA A 74 11.60 35.13 28.68
CA ALA A 74 12.42 36.17 29.32
C ALA A 74 13.92 35.85 29.21
N THR A 75 14.31 34.57 29.36
CA THR A 75 15.68 34.09 29.17
C THR A 75 15.71 32.87 28.25
N TYR A 76 16.78 32.76 27.46
CA TYR A 76 16.97 31.65 26.52
C TYR A 76 18.30 30.95 26.78
N GLN A 77 18.27 29.63 26.79
CA GLN A 77 19.44 28.77 26.82
C GLN A 77 19.61 28.10 25.47
N LYS A 78 20.80 28.23 24.87
CA LYS A 78 21.11 27.70 23.55
C LYS A 78 21.74 26.31 23.66
N TYR A 79 21.20 25.36 22.91
CA TYR A 79 21.65 23.98 22.80
C TYR A 79 21.98 23.68 21.34
N ARG A 80 23.16 23.13 21.07
CA ARG A 80 23.56 22.74 19.71
C ARG A 80 22.95 21.39 19.36
N LEU A 81 22.48 21.25 18.13
CA LEU A 81 21.94 20.01 17.59
C LEU A 81 22.96 19.37 16.64
N ASN A 82 22.98 18.04 16.60
CA ASN A 82 23.78 17.24 15.68
C ASN A 82 22.98 16.71 14.48
N PHE A 83 21.71 17.12 14.36
CA PHE A 83 20.81 16.80 13.25
C PHE A 83 19.90 18.01 12.97
N TYR A 84 19.10 17.94 11.91
CA TYR A 84 18.17 19.00 11.49
C TYR A 84 16.73 18.55 11.75
N ILE A 85 15.99 19.33 12.53
CA ILE A 85 14.59 19.06 12.87
C ILE A 85 13.71 19.54 11.71
N LEU A 86 12.91 18.63 11.14
CA LEU A 86 11.87 18.97 10.16
C LEU A 86 10.50 19.09 10.81
N ASN A 87 10.18 18.22 11.76
CA ASN A 87 8.89 18.19 12.43
C ASN A 87 9.06 17.87 13.93
N LEU A 88 8.21 18.46 14.76
CA LEU A 88 8.15 18.24 16.21
C LEU A 88 6.74 17.79 16.61
N LEU A 89 6.68 16.77 17.47
CA LEU A 89 5.45 16.32 18.09
C LEU A 89 5.58 16.35 19.61
N PHE A 90 4.90 17.30 20.25
CA PHE A 90 4.81 17.40 21.70
C PHE A 90 3.89 16.32 22.26
N HIS A 91 4.23 15.80 23.43
CA HIS A 91 3.35 14.86 24.12
C HIS A 91 2.08 15.58 24.62
N PRO A 92 0.87 14.99 24.48
CA PRO A 92 -0.40 15.66 24.84
C PRO A 92 -0.57 15.97 26.33
N GLU A 93 0.06 15.21 27.23
CA GLU A 93 -0.04 15.47 28.69
C GLU A 93 1.30 15.80 29.37
N GLN A 94 2.41 15.14 28.99
CA GLN A 94 3.73 15.35 29.58
C GLN A 94 4.41 16.59 29.00
N GLU A 95 4.64 17.61 29.82
CA GLU A 95 5.14 18.92 29.36
C GLU A 95 6.58 18.94 28.82
N ASP A 96 7.42 17.97 29.19
CA ASP A 96 8.83 17.90 28.80
C ASP A 96 9.12 16.90 27.66
N TRP A 97 8.12 16.13 27.23
CA TRP A 97 8.32 15.04 26.27
C TRP A 97 8.04 15.48 24.84
N ILE A 98 9.00 15.25 23.95
CA ILE A 98 8.96 15.70 22.56
C ILE A 98 9.56 14.63 21.65
N LEU A 99 8.93 14.41 20.49
CA LEU A 99 9.54 13.70 19.36
C LEU A 99 9.98 14.69 18.29
N ALA A 100 11.14 14.45 17.69
CA ALA A 100 11.65 15.21 16.57
C ALA A 100 11.95 14.29 15.38
N TYR A 101 11.37 14.61 14.24
CA TYR A 101 11.69 13.95 12.98
C TYR A 101 12.81 14.71 12.27
N GLY A 102 13.89 14.00 11.98
CA GLY A 102 15.09 14.54 11.36
C GLY A 102 15.06 14.49 9.83
N HIS A 103 15.82 15.37 9.17
CA HIS A 103 16.02 15.34 7.72
C HIS A 103 16.69 14.04 7.21
N ASP A 104 17.36 13.32 8.10
CA ASP A 104 17.97 12.02 7.88
C ASP A 104 16.98 10.84 8.02
N GLN A 105 15.67 11.10 8.05
CA GLN A 105 14.60 10.11 8.21
C GLN A 105 14.68 9.33 9.53
N LYS A 106 15.23 9.95 10.57
CA LYS A 106 15.33 9.38 11.91
C LYS A 106 14.36 10.08 12.85
N LEU A 107 13.84 9.31 13.81
CA LEU A 107 13.00 9.83 14.88
C LEU A 107 13.83 9.91 16.16
N TYR A 108 13.83 11.07 16.78
CA TYR A 108 14.49 11.34 18.05
C TYR A 108 13.47 11.64 19.13
N SER A 109 13.77 11.30 20.37
CA SER A 109 12.98 11.65 21.55
C SER A 109 13.77 12.52 22.51
N SER A 110 13.06 13.39 23.23
CA SER A 110 13.58 14.13 24.36
C SER A 110 12.58 14.06 25.50
N VAL A 111 13.08 13.83 26.72
CA VAL A 111 12.30 13.89 27.98
C VAL A 111 12.65 15.12 28.82
N GLU A 112 13.46 16.03 28.27
CA GLU A 112 13.92 17.25 28.92
C GLU A 112 13.68 18.47 28.02
N PHE A 113 12.53 18.50 27.33
CA PHE A 113 12.09 19.59 26.46
C PHE A 113 13.12 19.98 25.38
N GLY A 114 13.81 19.00 24.81
CA GLY A 114 14.79 19.19 23.72
C GLY A 114 16.22 19.49 24.15
N ARG A 115 16.52 19.51 25.47
CA ARG A 115 17.90 19.72 25.96
C ARG A 115 18.85 18.58 25.62
N ARG A 116 18.32 17.36 25.59
CA ARG A 116 19.03 16.12 25.21
C ARG A 116 18.13 15.29 24.30
N TRP A 117 18.73 14.73 23.26
CA TRP A 117 18.04 13.90 22.27
C TRP A 117 18.57 12.47 22.30
N GLN A 118 17.67 11.52 22.16
CA GLN A 118 17.96 10.10 22.03
C GLN A 118 17.37 9.60 20.71
N LEU A 119 18.10 8.74 20.00
CA LEU A 119 17.59 8.11 18.78
C LEU A 119 16.55 7.05 19.16
N VAL A 120 15.35 7.16 18.59
CA VAL A 120 14.28 6.17 18.77
C VAL A 120 14.35 5.12 17.67
N HIS A 121 14.31 5.54 16.40
CA HIS A 121 14.29 4.62 15.28
C HIS A 121 14.80 5.29 14.00
N GLU A 122 15.36 4.50 13.09
CA GLU A 122 15.83 4.94 11.76
C GLU A 122 14.83 4.57 10.66
N ARG A 123 14.83 5.27 9.51
CA ARG A 123 13.92 5.01 8.38
C ARG A 123 12.44 5.07 8.79
N VAL A 124 12.08 6.12 9.52
CA VAL A 124 10.69 6.39 9.91
C VAL A 124 9.99 7.10 8.76
N ALA A 125 8.76 6.68 8.43
CA ALA A 125 7.98 7.35 7.41
C ALA A 125 7.58 8.77 7.87
N PRO A 126 7.60 9.76 6.98
CA PRO A 126 7.32 11.15 7.33
C PRO A 126 5.89 11.28 7.88
N ASN A 127 5.74 11.98 9.00
CA ASN A 127 4.46 12.23 9.69
C ASN A 127 3.70 10.97 10.17
N GLN A 128 4.30 9.77 10.09
CA GLN A 128 3.68 8.52 10.55
C GLN A 128 4.26 8.05 11.88
N PHE A 129 4.18 8.92 12.89
CA PHE A 129 4.59 8.65 14.25
C PHE A 129 3.64 9.32 15.25
N TYR A 130 3.24 8.56 16.27
CA TYR A 130 2.16 8.94 17.18
C TYR A 130 2.54 8.59 18.63
N TRP A 131 2.10 9.44 19.56
CA TRP A 131 2.17 9.16 20.98
C TRP A 131 1.12 8.13 21.40
N SER A 132 1.44 7.35 22.43
CA SER A 132 0.45 6.52 23.12
C SER A 132 -0.62 7.36 23.81
N LYS A 133 -1.82 6.79 23.94
CA LYS A 133 -2.94 7.37 24.69
C LYS A 133 -2.95 6.84 26.12
N LEU A 134 -2.87 7.76 27.09
CA LEU A 134 -2.86 7.40 28.52
C LEU A 134 -4.13 6.64 28.91
N GLY A 135 -3.97 5.57 29.69
CA GLY A 135 -5.08 4.73 30.18
C GLY A 135 -5.55 3.66 29.19
N LEU A 136 -5.13 3.73 27.92
CA LEU A 136 -5.40 2.69 26.91
C LEU A 136 -4.16 1.85 26.62
N ASP A 137 -3.06 2.53 26.29
CA ASP A 137 -1.80 1.86 25.98
C ASP A 137 -1.12 1.38 27.26
N LYS A 138 -0.48 0.21 27.20
CA LYS A 138 0.15 -0.47 28.35
C LYS A 138 1.18 0.42 29.06
N GLU A 139 1.83 1.31 28.33
CA GLU A 139 2.88 2.20 28.83
C GLU A 139 2.68 3.63 28.28
N PRO A 140 2.81 4.68 29.12
CA PRO A 140 2.58 6.07 28.72
C PRO A 140 3.67 6.64 27.80
N GLY A 141 4.83 5.98 27.73
CA GLY A 141 5.95 6.37 26.88
C GLY A 141 6.08 5.52 25.62
N LEU A 142 5.00 4.86 25.20
CA LEU A 142 5.00 4.05 23.98
C LEU A 142 4.82 4.97 22.77
N ILE A 143 5.61 4.71 21.72
CA ILE A 143 5.58 5.46 20.47
C ILE A 143 5.17 4.49 19.38
N HIS A 144 4.12 4.84 18.65
CA HIS A 144 3.66 4.12 17.48
C HIS A 144 4.33 4.76 16.26
N LEU A 145 4.97 3.97 15.40
CA LEU A 145 5.62 4.50 14.21
C LEU A 145 5.55 3.52 13.04
N GLU A 146 5.57 4.08 11.84
CA GLU A 146 5.76 3.33 10.61
C GLU A 146 7.23 3.40 10.18
N THR A 147 7.83 2.24 9.88
CA THR A 147 9.19 2.19 9.33
C THR A 147 9.18 1.68 7.90
N SER A 148 9.83 2.43 7.01
CA SER A 148 9.95 2.07 5.60
C SER A 148 11.06 1.04 5.39
N ILE A 149 10.73 -0.03 4.67
CA ILE A 149 11.68 -1.08 4.29
C ILE A 149 12.04 -0.96 2.82
N SER A 150 11.04 -0.73 1.98
CA SER A 150 11.18 -0.50 0.54
C SER A 150 10.09 0.46 0.07
N GLU A 151 10.13 0.85 -1.20
CA GLU A 151 9.10 1.70 -1.84
C GLU A 151 7.68 1.11 -1.77
N THR A 152 7.53 -0.19 -1.50
CA THR A 152 6.23 -0.89 -1.51
C THR A 152 5.87 -1.53 -0.17
N GLN A 153 6.79 -1.51 0.81
CA GLN A 153 6.60 -2.23 2.06
C GLN A 153 7.08 -1.40 3.25
N ALA A 154 6.22 -1.30 4.25
CA ALA A 154 6.51 -0.73 5.55
C ALA A 154 6.13 -1.69 6.69
N LEU A 155 6.56 -1.38 7.90
CA LEU A 155 6.16 -2.08 9.12
C LEU A 155 5.58 -1.12 10.13
N TYR A 156 4.52 -1.55 10.80
CA TYR A 156 4.03 -0.92 12.01
C TYR A 156 4.83 -1.41 13.23
N VAL A 157 5.46 -0.47 13.91
CA VAL A 157 6.36 -0.70 15.03
C VAL A 157 5.91 0.10 16.25
N THR A 158 6.04 -0.51 17.43
CA THR A 158 5.92 0.22 18.69
C THR A 158 7.24 0.19 19.46
N CYS A 159 7.71 1.37 19.84
CA CYS A 159 8.98 1.59 20.54
C CYS A 159 8.72 2.22 21.91
N LYS A 160 9.53 1.90 22.91
CA LYS A 160 9.55 2.63 24.18
C LYS A 160 10.43 3.89 24.05
N LEU A 161 10.02 4.97 24.70
CA LEU A 161 10.65 6.29 24.63
C LEU A 161 12.18 6.32 24.81
N GLN A 162 12.71 5.50 25.73
CA GLN A 162 14.13 5.48 26.11
C GLN A 162 14.91 4.32 25.49
N ASN A 163 14.25 3.32 24.89
CA ASN A 163 14.92 2.11 24.40
C ASN A 163 14.06 1.40 23.32
N CYS A 164 14.49 1.50 22.06
CA CYS A 164 13.94 0.69 20.97
C CYS A 164 15.01 -0.23 20.38
N THR A 165 15.34 -1.30 21.11
CA THR A 165 16.13 -2.42 20.59
C THR A 165 15.22 -3.45 19.94
N ASP A 166 15.76 -4.26 19.04
CA ASP A 166 15.01 -5.35 18.38
C ASP A 166 14.34 -6.32 19.38
N ALA A 167 14.90 -6.48 20.58
CA ALA A 167 14.33 -7.30 21.65
C ALA A 167 13.09 -6.68 22.32
N ASN A 168 12.98 -5.35 22.36
CA ASN A 168 11.89 -4.61 23.00
C ASN A 168 10.92 -3.97 22.00
N LYS A 169 11.20 -4.14 20.71
CA LYS A 169 10.41 -3.62 19.59
C LYS A 169 9.13 -4.44 19.44
N GLY A 170 7.98 -3.80 19.66
CA GLY A 170 6.70 -4.44 19.40
C GLY A 170 6.36 -4.40 17.91
N LYS A 171 5.75 -5.47 17.41
CA LYS A 171 5.19 -5.58 16.05
C LYS A 171 3.70 -5.91 16.17
N PRO A 172 2.82 -4.91 16.34
CA PRO A 172 1.42 -5.19 16.64
C PRO A 172 0.64 -5.74 15.44
N PHE A 173 1.09 -5.47 14.21
CA PHE A 173 0.52 -6.05 13.00
C PHE A 173 1.41 -7.20 12.47
N PRO A 174 0.83 -8.38 12.17
CA PRO A 174 1.58 -9.49 11.60
C PRO A 174 1.82 -9.26 10.10
N GLY A 175 3.04 -8.88 9.73
CA GLY A 175 3.47 -8.74 8.34
C GLY A 175 3.76 -7.31 7.90
N TYR A 176 3.82 -7.10 6.58
CA TYR A 176 4.09 -5.80 5.97
C TYR A 176 2.79 -5.03 5.72
N ILE A 177 2.87 -3.71 5.83
CA ILE A 177 1.79 -2.79 5.50
C ILE A 177 2.21 -1.94 4.30
N ASP A 178 1.23 -1.36 3.61
CA ASP A 178 1.47 -0.40 2.55
C ASP A 178 2.11 0.89 3.15
N PRO A 179 3.09 1.51 2.49
CA PRO A 179 3.70 2.75 2.97
C PRO A 179 2.69 3.90 3.15
N ASN A 180 2.89 4.72 4.17
CA ASN A 180 2.05 5.84 4.58
C ASN A 180 0.60 5.46 4.95
N SER A 181 0.38 4.23 5.44
CA SER A 181 -0.97 3.74 5.75
C SER A 181 -1.32 3.69 7.24
N LEU A 182 -0.33 3.83 8.13
CA LEU A 182 -0.56 3.77 9.58
C LEU A 182 -1.34 4.99 10.07
N VAL A 183 -2.50 4.80 10.70
CA VAL A 183 -3.24 5.88 11.37
C VAL A 183 -3.55 5.47 12.80
N VAL A 184 -3.07 6.24 13.79
CA VAL A 184 -3.36 6.01 15.21
C VAL A 184 -4.17 7.20 15.72
N GLN A 185 -5.45 6.97 15.99
CA GLN A 185 -6.37 8.02 16.43
C GLN A 185 -7.30 7.49 17.52
N ASP A 186 -7.35 8.20 18.65
CA ASP A 186 -8.10 7.80 19.83
C ASP A 186 -7.83 6.35 20.28
N GLU A 187 -8.88 5.52 20.31
CA GLU A 187 -8.80 4.11 20.65
C GLU A 187 -8.55 3.19 19.45
N TYR A 188 -8.46 3.74 18.24
CA TYR A 188 -8.34 2.98 17.00
C TYR A 188 -6.93 3.03 16.41
N VAL A 189 -6.54 1.96 15.73
CA VAL A 189 -5.37 1.90 14.85
C VAL A 189 -5.81 1.32 13.51
N PHE A 190 -5.44 1.99 12.42
CA PHE A 190 -5.74 1.54 11.06
C PHE A 190 -4.45 1.28 10.29
N VAL A 191 -4.48 0.26 9.44
CA VAL A 191 -3.40 -0.05 8.50
C VAL A 191 -3.98 -0.57 7.18
N GLN A 192 -3.24 -0.41 6.09
CA GLN A 192 -3.62 -0.91 4.77
C GLN A 192 -2.64 -2.00 4.31
N VAL A 193 -3.17 -3.04 3.66
CA VAL A 193 -2.39 -4.10 3.03
C VAL A 193 -2.92 -4.39 1.64
N SER A 194 -2.10 -4.21 0.60
CA SER A 194 -2.48 -4.53 -0.77
C SER A 194 -2.14 -5.97 -1.14
N THR A 195 -3.17 -6.78 -1.46
CA THR A 195 -3.00 -8.18 -1.91
C THR A 195 -3.54 -8.33 -3.34
N GLY A 196 -2.70 -8.76 -4.29
CA GLY A 196 -3.11 -8.94 -5.69
C GLY A 196 -3.64 -7.65 -6.36
N GLY A 197 -3.12 -6.49 -5.94
CA GLY A 197 -3.56 -5.17 -6.42
C GLY A 197 -4.85 -4.65 -5.78
N ARG A 198 -5.41 -5.34 -4.77
CA ARG A 198 -6.59 -4.89 -4.03
C ARG A 198 -6.19 -4.46 -2.61
N PRO A 199 -6.51 -3.22 -2.20
CA PRO A 199 -6.25 -2.77 -0.83
C PRO A 199 -7.24 -3.41 0.14
N ILE A 200 -6.73 -3.90 1.27
CA ILE A 200 -7.50 -4.39 2.40
C ILE A 200 -7.15 -3.51 3.60
N TYR A 201 -8.16 -2.93 4.22
CA TYR A 201 -8.00 -2.07 5.39
C TYR A 201 -8.28 -2.87 6.67
N TYR A 202 -7.39 -2.74 7.65
CA TYR A 202 -7.53 -3.37 8.96
C TYR A 202 -7.71 -2.32 10.03
N VAL A 203 -8.48 -2.66 11.06
CA VAL A 203 -8.72 -1.85 12.25
C VAL A 203 -8.40 -2.65 13.51
N SER A 204 -7.76 -2.00 14.48
CA SER A 204 -7.60 -2.48 15.85
C SER A 204 -8.28 -1.47 16.77
N SER A 205 -9.33 -1.90 17.48
CA SER A 205 -9.99 -1.10 18.50
C SER A 205 -9.42 -1.46 19.87
N ARG A 206 -9.10 -0.45 20.68
CA ARG A 206 -8.51 -0.60 22.02
C ARG A 206 -7.24 -1.45 22.07
N ARG A 207 -6.45 -1.40 20.98
CA ARG A 207 -5.21 -2.18 20.80
C ARG A 207 -5.43 -3.69 20.82
N ASP A 208 -6.62 -4.14 20.47
CA ASP A 208 -6.96 -5.55 20.27
C ASP A 208 -6.44 -6.06 18.91
N VAL A 209 -6.71 -7.32 18.57
CA VAL A 209 -6.28 -7.94 17.31
C VAL A 209 -6.81 -7.16 16.10
N PHE A 210 -5.93 -6.95 15.11
CA PHE A 210 -6.31 -6.33 13.85
C PHE A 210 -7.33 -7.17 13.10
N THR A 211 -8.47 -6.55 12.79
CA THR A 211 -9.58 -7.17 12.08
C THR A 211 -9.82 -6.44 10.76
N PRO A 212 -10.02 -7.13 9.63
CA PRO A 212 -10.31 -6.47 8.37
C PRO A 212 -11.64 -5.71 8.44
N MET A 213 -11.62 -4.45 8.01
CA MET A 213 -12.80 -3.61 7.90
C MET A 213 -13.78 -4.20 6.89
N LYS A 214 -15.07 -4.22 7.25
CA LYS A 214 -16.15 -4.77 6.45
C LYS A 214 -16.99 -3.62 5.89
N LEU A 215 -16.67 -3.24 4.66
CA LEU A 215 -17.50 -2.42 3.78
C LEU A 215 -18.54 -3.30 3.08
N PRO A 216 -19.63 -2.73 2.52
CA PRO A 216 -20.56 -3.48 1.68
C PRO A 216 -19.82 -4.27 0.58
N LYS A 217 -20.25 -5.52 0.32
CA LYS A 217 -19.48 -6.50 -0.48
C LYS A 217 -19.06 -6.02 -1.88
N TYR A 218 -19.89 -5.18 -2.50
CA TYR A 218 -19.66 -4.69 -3.86
C TYR A 218 -19.05 -3.28 -3.91
N THR A 219 -18.77 -2.69 -2.75
CA THR A 219 -17.97 -1.47 -2.65
C THR A 219 -16.52 -1.85 -2.91
N LEU A 220 -15.99 -1.43 -4.05
CA LEU A 220 -14.58 -1.58 -4.38
C LEU A 220 -13.86 -0.26 -4.06
N PRO A 221 -13.24 -0.14 -2.88
CA PRO A 221 -12.55 1.08 -2.50
C PRO A 221 -11.33 1.27 -3.39
N LYS A 222 -11.26 2.43 -4.05
CA LYS A 222 -10.04 2.93 -4.67
C LYS A 222 -9.15 3.58 -3.62
N ASP A 223 -9.77 4.31 -2.69
CA ASP A 223 -9.11 5.00 -1.59
C ASP A 223 -10.05 5.14 -0.38
N LEU A 224 -9.49 5.25 0.83
CA LEU A 224 -10.22 5.36 2.08
C LEU A 224 -9.50 6.31 3.05
N HIS A 225 -10.24 7.27 3.59
CA HIS A 225 -9.76 8.19 4.62
C HIS A 225 -10.60 8.06 5.90
N VAL A 226 -9.92 8.04 7.04
CA VAL A 226 -10.56 8.15 8.36
C VAL A 226 -10.75 9.62 8.66
N ILE A 227 -12.00 10.04 8.89
CA ILE A 227 -12.38 11.46 9.05
C ILE A 227 -12.50 11.83 10.52
N SER A 228 -13.17 10.98 11.30
CA SER A 228 -13.36 11.21 12.74
C SER A 228 -13.50 9.87 13.46
N THR A 229 -12.93 9.78 14.65
CA THR A 229 -13.05 8.65 15.59
C THR A 229 -13.80 9.03 16.87
N ASP A 230 -14.46 10.19 16.91
CA ASP A 230 -15.03 10.76 18.13
C ASP A 230 -16.24 9.97 18.68
N GLU A 231 -16.30 9.88 20.01
CA GLU A 231 -17.26 9.12 20.82
C GLU A 231 -17.41 7.63 20.40
N ASN A 232 -16.28 6.92 20.26
CA ASN A 232 -16.22 5.47 20.00
C ASN A 232 -16.93 5.05 18.69
N ARG A 233 -16.81 5.86 17.63
CA ARG A 233 -17.35 5.55 16.30
C ARG A 233 -16.38 6.05 15.24
N VAL A 234 -16.22 5.29 14.16
CA VAL A 234 -15.39 5.70 13.01
C VAL A 234 -16.29 6.23 11.90
N VAL A 235 -16.01 7.44 11.45
CA VAL A 235 -16.52 8.03 10.21
C VAL A 235 -15.40 7.93 9.18
N ALA A 236 -15.65 7.20 8.09
CA ALA A 236 -14.70 7.01 7.01
C ALA A 236 -15.28 7.51 5.70
N ALA A 237 -14.46 8.13 4.86
CA ALA A 237 -14.81 8.48 3.51
C ALA A 237 -14.14 7.49 2.55
N VAL A 238 -14.92 6.90 1.66
CA VAL A 238 -14.46 5.89 0.71
C VAL A 238 -14.74 6.38 -0.70
N GLN A 239 -13.69 6.48 -1.51
CA GLN A 239 -13.83 6.70 -2.94
C GLN A 239 -14.01 5.35 -3.63
N GLU A 240 -15.15 5.17 -4.28
CA GLU A 240 -15.41 3.98 -5.07
C GLU A 240 -14.76 4.09 -6.46
N TRP A 241 -14.45 2.97 -7.09
CA TRP A 241 -13.72 2.92 -8.37
C TRP A 241 -14.36 3.69 -9.54
N ASN A 242 -15.66 3.94 -9.47
CA ASN A 242 -16.44 4.69 -10.47
C ASN A 242 -16.54 6.20 -10.15
N GLN A 243 -15.93 6.67 -9.06
CA GLN A 243 -15.95 8.04 -8.61
C GLN A 243 -14.57 8.70 -8.80
N ASN A 244 -14.56 10.00 -9.11
CA ASN A 244 -13.34 10.80 -9.26
C ASN A 244 -13.28 11.94 -8.23
N ASP A 245 -14.32 12.78 -8.21
CA ASP A 245 -14.36 14.00 -7.38
C ASP A 245 -15.32 13.88 -6.19
N THR A 246 -15.75 12.66 -5.88
CA THR A 246 -16.71 12.39 -4.82
C THR A 246 -16.32 11.19 -3.99
N TYR A 247 -16.64 11.25 -2.70
CA TYR A 247 -16.49 10.16 -1.74
C TYR A 247 -17.85 9.81 -1.13
N ASN A 248 -18.01 8.56 -0.74
CA ASN A 248 -19.13 8.10 0.06
C ASN A 248 -18.72 8.07 1.53
N LEU A 249 -19.54 8.65 2.41
CA LEU A 249 -19.33 8.59 3.85
C LEU A 249 -19.93 7.30 4.40
N TYR A 250 -19.11 6.57 5.14
CA TYR A 250 -19.44 5.35 5.84
C TYR A 250 -19.24 5.54 7.33
N VAL A 251 -20.09 4.88 8.10
CA VAL A 251 -20.07 4.96 9.57
C VAL A 251 -20.03 3.57 10.18
N SER A 252 -19.15 3.39 11.15
CA SER A 252 -18.92 2.08 11.76
C SER A 252 -19.78 1.81 13.00
N GLU A 253 -19.78 0.55 13.43
CA GLU A 253 -20.08 0.20 14.82
C GLU A 253 -18.95 0.62 15.78
N SER A 254 -19.17 0.46 17.08
CA SER A 254 -18.22 0.92 18.11
C SER A 254 -16.85 0.21 18.16
N ARG A 255 -16.62 -0.81 17.33
CA ARG A 255 -15.31 -1.44 17.16
C ARG A 255 -14.60 -1.02 15.88
N GLY A 256 -15.24 -0.22 15.02
CA GLY A 256 -14.65 0.21 13.76
C GLY A 256 -14.59 -0.88 12.68
N ILE A 257 -15.29 -2.00 12.84
CA ILE A 257 -15.22 -3.15 11.91
C ILE A 257 -16.30 -3.08 10.83
N TYR A 258 -17.57 -2.94 11.22
CA TYR A 258 -18.70 -3.03 10.30
C TYR A 258 -19.24 -1.66 9.91
N TYR A 259 -19.16 -1.33 8.62
CA TYR A 259 -19.52 -0.03 8.08
C TYR A 259 -20.85 -0.04 7.33
N THR A 260 -21.62 1.01 7.49
CA THR A 260 -22.86 1.26 6.75
C THR A 260 -22.78 2.63 6.08
N LEU A 261 -23.42 2.76 4.92
CA LEU A 261 -23.47 4.02 4.18
C LEU A 261 -24.25 5.08 4.97
N ALA A 262 -23.65 6.26 5.14
CA ALA A 262 -24.25 7.42 5.80
C ALA A 262 -24.63 8.52 4.79
N LEU A 263 -23.76 8.81 3.82
CA LEU A 263 -24.03 9.82 2.79
C LEU A 263 -23.28 9.50 1.51
N GLU A 264 -23.98 9.55 0.38
CA GLU A 264 -23.38 9.35 -0.96
C GLU A 264 -22.88 10.66 -1.56
N ASN A 265 -21.87 10.57 -2.43
CA ASN A 265 -21.41 11.62 -3.35
C ASN A 265 -21.02 12.95 -2.66
N VAL A 266 -20.31 12.88 -1.54
CA VAL A 266 -19.73 14.05 -0.87
C VAL A 266 -18.59 14.59 -1.71
N MET A 267 -18.56 15.90 -1.92
CA MET A 267 -17.56 16.57 -2.75
C MET A 267 -16.16 16.44 -2.12
N SER A 268 -15.16 16.20 -2.94
CA SER A 268 -13.75 16.27 -2.56
C SER A 268 -13.00 17.30 -3.38
N SER A 269 -12.05 18.01 -2.77
CA SER A 269 -11.15 18.96 -3.42
C SER A 269 -9.70 18.64 -3.09
N MET A 270 -8.77 19.09 -3.95
CA MET A 270 -7.33 18.93 -3.71
C MET A 270 -6.81 20.14 -2.94
N GLY A 271 -6.19 19.90 -1.79
CA GLY A 271 -5.49 20.91 -1.02
C GLY A 271 -4.21 21.40 -1.72
N PRO A 272 -3.62 22.52 -1.27
CA PRO A 272 -2.41 23.11 -1.86
C PRO A 272 -1.18 22.19 -1.84
N GLU A 273 -1.16 21.20 -0.95
CA GLU A 273 -0.09 20.20 -0.83
C GLU A 273 -0.40 18.88 -1.57
N GLY A 274 -1.53 18.80 -2.27
CA GLY A 274 -2.00 17.59 -2.93
C GLY A 274 -2.77 16.63 -2.00
N ASN A 275 -3.03 17.00 -0.75
CA ASN A 275 -3.87 16.23 0.17
C ASN A 275 -5.34 16.33 -0.26
N VAL A 276 -6.07 15.21 -0.19
CA VAL A 276 -7.51 15.19 -0.50
C VAL A 276 -8.29 15.79 0.68
N MET A 277 -9.07 16.82 0.42
CA MET A 277 -9.95 17.47 1.38
C MET A 277 -11.40 17.09 1.06
N ILE A 278 -12.11 16.56 2.05
CA ILE A 278 -13.53 16.20 1.90
C ILE A 278 -14.37 17.34 2.47
N ASP A 279 -15.38 17.80 1.72
CA ASP A 279 -16.27 18.89 2.14
C ASP A 279 -17.27 18.40 3.21
N LEU A 280 -16.74 18.14 4.41
CA LEU A 280 -17.47 17.77 5.63
C LEU A 280 -16.97 18.66 6.78
N TYR A 281 -17.89 19.27 7.51
CA TYR A 281 -17.62 20.11 8.66
C TYR A 281 -18.33 19.57 9.90
N GLU A 282 -17.57 19.25 10.95
CA GLU A 282 -18.09 18.91 12.28
C GLU A 282 -18.33 20.20 13.07
N VAL A 283 -19.55 20.37 13.61
CA VAL A 283 -19.90 21.60 14.31
C VAL A 283 -19.44 21.55 15.75
N ALA A 284 -18.53 22.46 16.13
CA ALA A 284 -18.01 22.56 17.48
C ALA A 284 -19.11 22.93 18.48
N GLY A 285 -19.04 22.34 19.68
CA GLY A 285 -19.98 22.58 20.78
C GLY A 285 -21.28 21.76 20.75
N ILE A 286 -21.63 21.13 19.62
CA ILE A 286 -22.78 20.24 19.49
C ILE A 286 -22.34 18.93 18.85
N LYS A 287 -22.03 17.95 19.70
CA LYS A 287 -21.52 16.66 19.27
C LYS A 287 -22.52 15.92 18.37
N GLY A 288 -21.98 15.40 17.27
CA GLY A 288 -22.72 14.60 16.28
C GLY A 288 -23.50 15.39 15.23
N MET A 289 -23.29 16.70 15.17
CA MET A 289 -23.82 17.57 14.11
C MET A 289 -22.76 17.79 13.02
N PHE A 290 -23.13 17.52 11.76
CA PHE A 290 -22.25 17.68 10.61
C PHE A 290 -22.93 18.46 9.49
N LEU A 291 -22.15 19.21 8.72
CA LEU A 291 -22.53 19.75 7.42
C LEU A 291 -21.70 19.10 6.33
N ALA A 292 -22.31 18.75 5.20
CA ALA A 292 -21.61 18.15 4.07
C ALA A 292 -22.09 18.74 2.73
N ASN A 293 -21.17 18.94 1.78
CA ASN A 293 -21.53 19.29 0.41
C ASN A 293 -21.67 18.02 -0.43
N LYS A 294 -22.88 17.77 -0.93
CA LYS A 294 -23.20 16.61 -1.76
C LYS A 294 -23.37 17.02 -3.22
N LYS A 295 -22.75 16.28 -4.14
CA LYS A 295 -22.89 16.46 -5.59
C LYS A 295 -23.99 15.54 -6.13
N ILE A 296 -25.06 16.12 -6.69
CA ILE A 296 -26.16 15.39 -7.32
C ILE A 296 -26.42 16.00 -8.70
N ASN A 297 -26.39 15.20 -9.77
CA ASN A 297 -26.59 15.69 -11.14
C ASN A 297 -25.68 16.88 -11.52
N ASN A 298 -24.43 16.86 -11.02
CA ASN A 298 -23.44 17.94 -11.17
C ASN A 298 -23.74 19.24 -10.40
N GLU A 299 -24.84 19.32 -9.65
CA GLU A 299 -25.13 20.42 -8.72
C GLU A 299 -24.59 20.08 -7.32
N VAL A 300 -23.89 21.03 -6.69
CA VAL A 300 -23.38 20.87 -5.32
C VAL A 300 -24.36 21.49 -4.33
N LYS A 301 -24.84 20.69 -3.36
CA LYS A 301 -25.82 21.13 -2.35
C LYS A 301 -25.37 20.78 -0.93
N THR A 302 -25.42 21.76 -0.04
CA THR A 302 -25.11 21.60 1.38
C THR A 302 -26.25 20.94 2.15
N HIS A 303 -25.91 19.90 2.92
CA HIS A 303 -26.80 19.16 3.80
C HIS A 303 -26.32 19.24 5.25
N ILE A 304 -27.23 19.13 6.20
CA ILE A 304 -26.98 19.08 7.64
C ILE A 304 -27.58 17.81 8.25
N THR A 305 -26.91 17.26 9.26
CA THR A 305 -27.38 16.14 10.09
C THR A 305 -27.22 16.49 11.56
N TYR A 306 -28.17 16.05 12.40
CA TYR A 306 -28.12 16.19 13.86
C TYR A 306 -27.90 14.85 14.59
N ASN A 307 -27.89 13.73 13.84
CA ASN A 307 -27.85 12.38 14.38
C ASN A 307 -26.66 11.56 13.83
N LYS A 308 -25.47 12.19 13.77
CA LYS A 308 -24.23 11.57 13.32
C LYS A 308 -24.28 10.91 11.93
N GLY A 309 -24.96 11.55 10.99
CA GLY A 309 -24.95 11.14 9.58
C GLY A 309 -26.01 10.10 9.20
N ARG A 310 -26.96 9.80 10.09
CA ARG A 310 -28.07 8.89 9.75
C ARG A 310 -29.08 9.58 8.83
N ASP A 311 -29.54 10.77 9.17
CA ASP A 311 -30.53 11.53 8.40
C ASP A 311 -29.97 12.90 8.03
N TRP A 312 -30.09 13.25 6.75
CA TRP A 312 -29.56 14.49 6.18
C TRP A 312 -30.68 15.30 5.56
N ARG A 313 -30.63 16.63 5.74
CA ARG A 313 -31.57 17.56 5.10
C ARG A 313 -30.87 18.77 4.52
N LEU A 314 -31.50 19.39 3.52
CA LEU A 314 -31.05 20.67 2.96
C LEU A 314 -31.20 21.80 3.98
N LEU A 315 -30.38 22.83 3.83
CA LEU A 315 -30.48 24.05 4.62
C LEU A 315 -31.59 24.96 4.09
N GLN A 316 -32.45 25.43 5.00
CA GLN A 316 -33.47 26.42 4.68
C GLN A 316 -32.79 27.78 4.42
N ALA A 317 -33.11 28.40 3.28
CA ALA A 317 -32.64 29.74 2.97
C ALA A 317 -33.27 30.80 3.90
N PRO A 318 -32.55 31.90 4.21
CA PRO A 318 -33.10 33.01 4.98
C PRO A 318 -34.36 33.58 4.32
N SER A 319 -35.32 34.02 5.13
CA SER A 319 -36.60 34.56 4.63
C SER A 319 -36.46 35.96 4.02
N ALA A 320 -35.42 36.71 4.39
CA ALA A 320 -35.19 38.07 3.95
C ALA A 320 -33.68 38.36 3.75
N ASP A 321 -33.38 39.28 2.84
CA ASP A 321 -32.03 39.81 2.58
C ASP A 321 -31.62 40.86 3.63
N LEU A 322 -30.40 41.41 3.52
CA LEU A 322 -29.90 42.48 4.39
C LEU A 322 -30.76 43.75 4.40
N ARG A 323 -31.51 43.99 3.33
CA ARG A 323 -32.41 45.14 3.16
C ARG A 323 -33.83 44.86 3.67
N GLY A 324 -34.09 43.65 4.15
CA GLY A 324 -35.40 43.20 4.60
C GLY A 324 -36.35 42.79 3.47
N ASN A 325 -35.87 42.70 2.22
CA ASN A 325 -36.67 42.20 1.10
C ASN A 325 -36.83 40.69 1.23
N ARG A 326 -38.03 40.18 0.93
CA ARG A 326 -38.33 38.75 1.01
C ARG A 326 -37.54 37.98 -0.05
N ILE A 327 -36.81 36.95 0.38
CA ILE A 327 -36.12 36.01 -0.52
C ILE A 327 -37.09 34.88 -0.88
N HIS A 328 -37.34 34.68 -2.17
CA HIS A 328 -38.20 33.59 -2.66
C HIS A 328 -37.34 32.37 -3.01
N CYS A 329 -37.00 31.58 -2.01
CA CYS A 329 -36.23 30.34 -2.14
C CYS A 329 -36.97 29.21 -1.42
N VAL A 330 -37.37 28.17 -2.16
CA VAL A 330 -38.24 27.10 -1.67
C VAL A 330 -37.59 25.74 -1.92
N LEU A 331 -37.51 24.94 -0.86
CA LEU A 331 -37.02 23.56 -0.92
C LEU A 331 -37.92 22.67 -1.79
N PRO A 332 -37.38 21.67 -2.51
CA PRO A 332 -35.97 21.29 -2.60
C PRO A 332 -35.21 21.98 -3.76
N TYR A 333 -35.88 22.82 -4.55
CA TYR A 333 -35.31 23.42 -5.76
C TYR A 333 -34.31 24.54 -5.47
N CYS A 334 -34.52 25.25 -4.37
CA CYS A 334 -33.62 26.31 -3.90
C CYS A 334 -33.37 26.15 -2.40
N SER A 335 -32.11 26.28 -1.98
CA SER A 335 -31.66 26.17 -0.60
C SER A 335 -30.48 27.11 -0.32
N LEU A 336 -30.06 27.17 0.95
CA LEU A 336 -28.79 27.77 1.32
C LEU A 336 -27.64 26.77 1.11
N HIS A 337 -26.54 27.24 0.53
CA HIS A 337 -25.34 26.46 0.28
C HIS A 337 -24.12 27.16 0.86
N LEU A 338 -23.24 26.42 1.53
CA LEU A 338 -22.13 26.95 2.30
C LEU A 338 -20.80 26.40 1.78
N HIS A 339 -19.77 27.25 1.81
CA HIS A 339 -18.40 26.84 1.60
C HIS A 339 -17.86 26.24 2.91
N LEU A 340 -17.61 24.93 2.93
CA LEU A 340 -17.26 24.19 4.15
C LEU A 340 -15.75 24.13 4.43
N HIS A 341 -14.94 24.77 3.60
CA HIS A 341 -13.48 24.73 3.73
C HIS A 341 -12.99 25.57 4.91
N VAL A 342 -12.19 24.96 5.78
CA VAL A 342 -11.55 25.61 6.92
C VAL A 342 -10.16 26.09 6.52
N SER A 343 -9.80 27.31 6.89
CA SER A 343 -8.46 27.86 6.64
C SER A 343 -7.42 27.16 7.52
N ALA A 344 -6.37 26.61 6.91
CA ALA A 344 -5.21 26.10 7.63
C ALA A 344 -4.36 27.22 8.28
N ASN A 345 -4.52 28.46 7.81
CA ASN A 345 -3.86 29.63 8.39
C ASN A 345 -4.69 30.16 9.58
N PRO A 346 -4.14 30.16 10.81
CA PRO A 346 -4.86 30.60 12.01
C PRO A 346 -5.08 32.12 12.08
N TYR A 347 -4.37 32.91 11.25
CA TYR A 347 -4.48 34.37 11.23
C TYR A 347 -5.63 34.88 10.36
N THR A 348 -6.20 34.01 9.53
CA THR A 348 -7.32 34.29 8.63
C THR A 348 -8.50 33.40 9.02
N SER A 349 -9.70 33.97 9.16
CA SER A 349 -10.89 33.15 9.36
C SER A 349 -11.18 32.35 8.09
N GLY A 350 -11.53 31.07 8.25
CA GLY A 350 -12.01 30.23 7.15
C GLY A 350 -13.41 30.61 6.68
N ASN A 351 -13.91 29.87 5.70
CA ASN A 351 -15.25 30.09 5.12
C ASN A 351 -16.37 29.66 6.07
N ILE A 352 -16.09 28.85 7.08
CA ILE A 352 -17.03 28.43 8.11
C ILE A 352 -16.34 28.43 9.47
N ALA A 353 -17.05 28.84 10.52
CA ALA A 353 -16.55 28.87 11.89
C ALA A 353 -17.65 28.59 12.92
N SER A 354 -17.33 27.69 13.86
CA SER A 354 -18.07 27.42 15.10
C SER A 354 -17.08 27.18 16.24
N ARG A 355 -17.52 27.33 17.50
CA ARG A 355 -16.66 27.18 18.70
C ARG A 355 -17.37 26.37 19.77
N GLU A 356 -16.63 25.54 20.49
CA GLU A 356 -17.18 24.76 21.61
C GLU A 356 -17.76 25.63 22.73
N SER A 357 -17.17 26.81 22.95
CA SER A 357 -17.62 27.78 23.93
C SER A 357 -18.92 28.49 23.55
N ALA A 358 -19.31 28.48 22.26
CA ALA A 358 -20.48 29.19 21.73
C ALA A 358 -21.44 28.26 20.96
N PRO A 359 -22.01 27.24 21.61
CA PRO A 359 -22.80 26.22 20.92
C PRO A 359 -24.05 26.81 20.25
N GLY A 360 -24.29 26.39 19.02
CA GLY A 360 -25.41 26.81 18.19
C GLY A 360 -25.14 28.02 17.29
N ILE A 361 -24.06 28.77 17.54
CA ILE A 361 -23.62 29.84 16.64
C ILE A 361 -22.72 29.24 15.55
N ILE A 362 -23.17 29.38 14.31
CA ILE A 362 -22.43 28.93 13.11
C ILE A 362 -22.39 30.12 12.16
N VAL A 363 -21.19 30.53 11.75
CA VAL A 363 -20.99 31.58 10.75
C VAL A 363 -20.36 30.95 9.53
N ALA A 364 -20.89 31.24 8.35
CA ALA A 364 -20.37 30.68 7.11
C ALA A 364 -20.57 31.60 5.90
N SER A 365 -19.64 31.57 4.95
CA SER A 365 -19.79 32.14 3.62
C SER A 365 -20.47 31.13 2.68
N GLY A 366 -21.29 31.64 1.77
CA GLY A 366 -22.12 30.78 0.93
C GLY A 366 -22.94 31.54 -0.11
N SER A 367 -23.85 30.82 -0.75
CA SER A 367 -24.77 31.33 -1.76
C SER A 367 -26.17 30.73 -1.57
N ILE A 368 -27.19 31.44 -2.08
CA ILE A 368 -28.58 30.98 -2.09
C ILE A 368 -28.96 30.68 -3.53
N GLY A 369 -29.45 29.48 -3.80
CA GLY A 369 -29.80 29.08 -5.16
C GLY A 369 -30.09 27.59 -5.28
N ALA A 370 -29.99 27.09 -6.51
CA ALA A 370 -30.12 25.66 -6.80
C ALA A 370 -28.85 24.86 -6.47
N GLU A 371 -27.69 25.52 -6.50
CA GLU A 371 -26.37 24.95 -6.25
C GLU A 371 -25.42 25.95 -5.56
N LEU A 372 -24.30 25.44 -5.03
CA LEU A 372 -23.22 26.25 -4.48
C LEU A 372 -22.43 26.96 -5.59
N THR A 373 -22.40 28.29 -5.56
CA THR A 373 -21.64 29.12 -6.50
C THR A 373 -20.43 29.79 -5.84
N SER A 374 -19.37 30.01 -6.64
CA SER A 374 -18.21 30.83 -6.26
C SER A 374 -18.40 32.33 -6.54
N SER A 375 -19.42 32.69 -7.31
CA SER A 375 -19.86 34.07 -7.52
C SER A 375 -20.98 34.44 -6.54
N ASN A 376 -21.08 35.73 -6.20
CA ASN A 376 -22.08 36.28 -5.27
C ASN A 376 -22.07 35.63 -3.87
N VAL A 377 -20.87 35.42 -3.32
CA VAL A 377 -20.69 34.85 -1.99
C VAL A 377 -21.07 35.88 -0.93
N SER A 378 -22.04 35.53 -0.09
CA SER A 378 -22.49 36.32 1.06
C SER A 378 -22.19 35.57 2.36
N MET A 379 -22.21 36.28 3.49
CA MET A 379 -22.07 35.66 4.79
C MET A 379 -23.41 35.45 5.49
N PHE A 380 -23.53 34.30 6.12
CA PHE A 380 -24.71 33.85 6.85
C PHE A 380 -24.33 33.46 8.27
N ILE A 381 -25.28 33.67 9.19
CA ILE A 381 -25.19 33.20 10.57
C ILE A 381 -26.43 32.40 10.92
N SER A 382 -26.21 31.30 11.63
CA SER A 382 -27.22 30.62 12.40
C SER A 382 -26.92 30.83 13.87
N SER A 383 -27.93 31.20 14.65
CA SER A 383 -27.81 31.23 16.11
C SER A 383 -28.39 29.99 16.78
N ASP A 384 -29.11 29.12 16.07
CA ASP A 384 -29.88 28.00 16.61
C ASP A 384 -29.49 26.64 16.00
N ALA A 385 -28.18 26.45 15.80
CA ALA A 385 -27.59 25.21 15.30
C ALA A 385 -28.08 24.79 13.90
N GLY A 386 -28.34 25.73 13.00
CA GLY A 386 -28.64 25.49 11.59
C GLY A 386 -30.12 25.33 11.27
N ASN A 387 -31.02 25.59 12.22
CA ASN A 387 -32.46 25.61 11.98
C ASN A 387 -32.88 26.87 11.23
N THR A 388 -32.39 28.04 11.65
CA THR A 388 -32.65 29.32 11.00
C THR A 388 -31.36 30.03 10.63
N TRP A 389 -31.30 30.51 9.40
CA TRP A 389 -30.16 31.25 8.87
C TRP A 389 -30.57 32.71 8.59
N ARG A 390 -29.62 33.62 8.77
CA ARG A 390 -29.75 35.05 8.47
C ARG A 390 -28.54 35.50 7.67
N GLN A 391 -28.75 36.29 6.63
CA GLN A 391 -27.64 36.97 5.94
C GLN A 391 -27.13 38.11 6.84
N ILE A 392 -25.80 38.27 6.95
CA ILE A 392 -25.16 39.31 7.77
C ILE A 392 -24.27 40.26 6.96
N PHE A 393 -23.65 39.80 5.86
CA PHE A 393 -22.85 40.63 4.97
C PHE A 393 -22.96 40.16 3.51
N ASP A 394 -22.82 41.07 2.54
CA ASP A 394 -22.81 40.76 1.09
C ASP A 394 -21.43 40.26 0.60
N GLU A 395 -20.40 40.41 1.43
CA GLU A 395 -19.03 40.00 1.14
C GLU A 395 -18.47 39.20 2.32
N GLU A 396 -17.30 38.59 2.14
CA GLU A 396 -16.61 37.80 3.15
C GLU A 396 -15.96 38.69 4.24
N TYR A 397 -16.20 38.33 5.50
CA TYR A 397 -15.54 38.91 6.66
C TYR A 397 -15.01 37.80 7.57
N SER A 398 -13.88 38.06 8.20
CA SER A 398 -13.38 37.25 9.30
C SER A 398 -14.18 37.54 10.56
N VAL A 399 -14.72 36.50 11.20
CA VAL A 399 -15.51 36.62 12.43
C VAL A 399 -14.77 36.02 13.62
N LEU A 400 -14.63 36.82 14.68
CA LEU A 400 -14.03 36.43 15.95
C LEU A 400 -15.11 36.39 17.05
N TYR A 401 -15.05 35.35 17.86
CA TYR A 401 -15.92 35.15 19.03
C TYR A 401 -15.26 35.78 20.26
N LEU A 402 -15.95 36.69 20.93
CA LEU A 402 -15.51 37.27 22.20
C LEU A 402 -16.35 36.71 23.34
N ASP A 403 -15.73 36.54 24.50
CA ASP A 403 -16.36 36.06 25.74
C ASP A 403 -17.32 34.88 25.50
N GLN A 404 -16.79 33.75 25.00
CA GLN A 404 -17.60 32.55 24.71
C GLN A 404 -18.81 32.79 23.78
N GLY A 405 -18.71 33.76 22.86
CA GLY A 405 -19.80 34.12 21.95
C GLY A 405 -20.77 35.17 22.49
N GLY A 406 -20.48 35.80 23.63
CA GLY A 406 -21.23 36.95 24.15
C GLY A 406 -21.19 38.17 23.21
N ALA A 407 -20.14 38.30 22.40
CA ALA A 407 -20.11 39.23 21.28
C ALA A 407 -19.36 38.65 20.07
N LEU A 408 -19.68 39.18 18.90
CA LEU A 408 -19.06 38.82 17.63
C LEU A 408 -18.41 40.06 17.02
N VAL A 409 -17.15 39.92 16.58
CA VAL A 409 -16.43 40.95 15.83
C VAL A 409 -16.26 40.48 14.40
N ALA A 410 -16.60 41.31 13.43
CA ALA A 410 -16.36 41.04 12.01
C ALA A 410 -15.41 42.08 11.40
N ILE A 411 -14.39 41.59 10.69
CA ILE A 411 -13.41 42.42 9.99
C ILE A 411 -13.28 41.96 8.53
N ARG A 412 -13.28 42.92 7.60
CA ARG A 412 -13.23 42.62 6.17
C ARG A 412 -11.82 42.17 5.79
N HIS A 413 -11.70 41.03 5.11
CA HIS A 413 -10.43 40.63 4.50
C HIS A 413 -10.39 41.19 3.08
N THR A 414 -9.52 42.17 2.85
CA THR A 414 -9.45 42.88 1.56
C THR A 414 -8.02 43.33 1.28
N PRO A 415 -7.59 43.34 0.01
CA PRO A 415 -6.30 43.90 -0.38
C PRO A 415 -6.26 45.44 -0.23
N LEU A 416 -7.39 46.08 0.13
CA LEU A 416 -7.48 47.52 0.35
C LEU A 416 -7.30 47.85 1.84
N PRO A 417 -6.71 49.01 2.18
CA PRO A 417 -6.51 49.36 3.58
C PRO A 417 -7.84 49.76 4.24
N ILE A 418 -8.09 49.22 5.43
CA ILE A 418 -9.32 49.45 6.20
C ILE A 418 -9.03 50.10 7.55
N ARG A 419 -10.05 50.73 8.14
CA ARG A 419 -9.94 51.36 9.48
C ARG A 419 -11.09 51.01 10.43
N HIS A 420 -12.04 50.19 9.95
CA HIS A 420 -13.28 49.90 10.64
C HIS A 420 -13.47 48.40 10.87
N LEU A 421 -14.11 48.08 11.98
CA LEU A 421 -14.61 46.75 12.31
C LEU A 421 -16.10 46.83 12.64
N TRP A 422 -16.77 45.68 12.64
CA TRP A 422 -18.16 45.55 13.05
C TRP A 422 -18.25 44.74 14.33
N LEU A 423 -19.17 45.12 15.21
CA LEU A 423 -19.39 44.47 16.50
C LEU A 423 -20.88 44.22 16.72
N SER A 424 -21.22 43.01 17.15
CA SER A 424 -22.58 42.59 17.52
C SER A 424 -22.57 41.95 18.91
N PHE A 425 -23.59 42.25 19.71
CA PHE A 425 -23.79 41.71 21.06
C PHE A 425 -25.03 40.80 21.15
N ASP A 426 -25.70 40.57 20.03
CA ASP A 426 -27.00 39.91 19.96
C ASP A 426 -27.01 38.79 18.90
N GLU A 427 -25.92 38.01 18.90
CA GLU A 427 -25.74 36.84 18.01
C GLU A 427 -25.87 37.22 16.51
N GLY A 428 -25.31 38.38 16.13
CA GLY A 428 -25.24 38.84 14.75
C GLY A 428 -26.52 39.44 14.19
N ARG A 429 -27.51 39.80 15.03
CA ARG A 429 -28.74 40.46 14.56
C ARG A 429 -28.54 41.93 14.26
N VAL A 430 -27.79 42.64 15.10
CA VAL A 430 -27.45 44.05 14.92
C VAL A 430 -25.94 44.23 14.95
N TRP A 431 -25.41 44.84 13.89
CA TRP A 431 -23.99 45.13 13.72
C TRP A 431 -23.74 46.63 13.79
N ASN A 432 -22.84 47.03 14.69
CA ASN A 432 -22.42 48.42 14.86
C ASN A 432 -20.99 48.61 14.34
N LYS A 433 -20.75 49.69 13.60
CA LYS A 433 -19.47 50.00 12.98
C LYS A 433 -18.60 50.85 13.91
N TYR A 434 -17.35 50.42 14.14
CA TYR A 434 -16.38 51.12 14.98
C TYR A 434 -15.08 51.38 14.23
N SER A 435 -14.39 52.49 14.53
CA SER A 435 -13.06 52.78 13.98
C SER A 435 -11.99 52.26 14.95
N PHE A 436 -11.11 51.36 14.50
CA PHE A 436 -10.04 50.81 15.34
C PHE A 436 -8.71 51.56 15.18
N THR A 437 -8.56 52.34 14.12
CA THR A 437 -7.38 53.16 13.84
C THR A 437 -7.80 54.48 13.20
N SER A 438 -6.96 55.52 13.31
CA SER A 438 -7.14 56.81 12.64
C SER A 438 -6.77 56.75 11.16
N SER A 439 -5.69 56.02 10.84
CA SER A 439 -5.15 55.83 9.49
C SER A 439 -5.47 54.42 8.97
N PRO A 440 -5.98 54.26 7.73
CA PRO A 440 -6.23 52.95 7.14
C PRO A 440 -5.01 52.04 7.18
N LEU A 441 -5.23 50.76 7.49
CA LEU A 441 -4.21 49.72 7.63
C LEU A 441 -4.53 48.58 6.64
N PHE A 442 -3.51 48.07 5.94
CA PHE A 442 -3.59 46.78 5.26
C PHE A 442 -3.54 45.70 6.34
N VAL A 443 -4.66 45.01 6.56
CA VAL A 443 -4.79 44.01 7.62
C VAL A 443 -4.31 42.67 7.10
N ASP A 444 -3.23 42.16 7.69
CA ASP A 444 -2.67 40.85 7.35
C ASP A 444 -3.27 39.73 8.20
N GLY A 445 -3.77 40.06 9.40
CA GLY A 445 -4.46 39.09 10.25
C GLY A 445 -4.99 39.64 11.56
N VAL A 446 -5.80 38.82 12.23
CA VAL A 446 -6.41 39.13 13.54
C VAL A 446 -6.25 37.97 14.49
N LEU A 447 -5.94 38.29 15.75
CA LEU A 447 -5.77 37.33 16.83
C LEU A 447 -6.63 37.73 18.02
N GLY A 448 -7.32 36.74 18.59
CA GLY A 448 -7.92 36.85 19.93
C GLY A 448 -6.95 36.35 20.99
N GLU A 449 -7.06 36.87 22.21
CA GLU A 449 -6.44 36.25 23.38
C GLU A 449 -6.85 34.77 23.48
N PRO A 450 -5.87 33.83 23.59
CA PRO A 450 -6.16 32.42 23.68
C PRO A 450 -6.86 32.07 25.00
N GLY A 451 -7.87 31.20 24.92
CA GLY A 451 -8.68 30.77 26.05
C GLY A 451 -10.17 31.07 25.83
N GLU A 452 -10.98 30.77 26.84
CA GLU A 452 -12.44 30.90 26.73
C GLU A 452 -12.94 32.34 26.95
N GLU A 453 -12.22 33.14 27.75
CA GLU A 453 -12.55 34.53 28.09
C GLU A 453 -11.85 35.52 27.14
N THR A 454 -11.93 35.31 25.83
CA THR A 454 -11.29 36.21 24.85
C THR A 454 -11.91 37.60 24.90
N LEU A 455 -11.21 38.57 25.51
CA LEU A 455 -11.65 39.96 25.66
C LEU A 455 -10.66 40.97 25.06
N ILE A 456 -9.51 40.50 24.60
CA ILE A 456 -8.50 41.31 23.94
C ILE A 456 -8.32 40.77 22.53
N MET A 457 -8.35 41.69 21.56
CA MET A 457 -8.11 41.39 20.15
C MET A 457 -6.93 42.21 19.65
N THR A 458 -6.07 41.59 18.86
CA THR A 458 -4.92 42.23 18.23
C THR A 458 -5.06 42.11 16.72
N ILE A 459 -5.11 43.26 16.04
CA ILE A 459 -5.01 43.34 14.58
C ILE A 459 -3.57 43.64 14.24
N PHE A 460 -2.99 42.93 13.28
CA PHE A 460 -1.66 43.23 12.77
C PHE A 460 -1.68 43.44 11.26
N GLY A 461 -0.81 44.33 10.80
CA GLY A 461 -0.79 44.76 9.41
C GLY A 461 0.30 45.78 9.13
N HIS A 462 0.16 46.48 8.02
CA HIS A 462 1.09 47.53 7.59
C HIS A 462 0.35 48.71 6.96
N VAL A 463 0.93 49.91 7.01
CA VAL A 463 0.32 51.12 6.40
C VAL A 463 0.57 51.17 4.89
N SER A 464 1.68 50.59 4.45
CA SER A 464 2.15 50.49 3.08
C SER A 464 3.03 49.25 2.94
N HIS A 465 3.14 48.67 1.75
CA HIS A 465 3.96 47.48 1.51
C HIS A 465 5.46 47.65 1.83
N ARG A 466 5.92 48.88 2.08
CA ARG A 466 7.30 49.19 2.50
C ARG A 466 7.42 49.70 3.95
N SER A 467 6.31 49.82 4.67
CA SER A 467 6.32 50.30 6.06
C SER A 467 6.52 49.17 7.05
N GLU A 468 6.95 49.53 8.26
CA GLU A 468 7.04 48.62 9.39
C GLU A 468 5.69 48.02 9.78
N TRP A 469 5.73 46.87 10.45
CA TRP A 469 4.56 46.23 11.03
C TRP A 469 3.89 47.13 12.08
N GLN A 470 2.56 47.20 12.04
CA GLN A 470 1.75 47.86 13.04
C GLN A 470 0.82 46.87 13.71
N LEU A 471 0.71 46.98 15.03
CA LEU A 471 -0.20 46.20 15.85
C LEU A 471 -1.19 47.13 16.52
N VAL A 472 -2.48 46.81 16.41
CA VAL A 472 -3.57 47.50 17.07
C VAL A 472 -4.21 46.56 18.08
N LYS A 473 -3.96 46.82 19.36
CA LYS A 473 -4.62 46.14 20.48
C LYS A 473 -5.96 46.82 20.77
N ILE A 474 -7.02 46.01 20.86
CA ILE A 474 -8.37 46.43 21.25
C ILE A 474 -8.75 45.70 22.54
N ASP A 475 -9.15 46.45 23.56
CA ASP A 475 -9.51 45.93 24.88
C ASP A 475 -11.01 46.09 25.14
N PHE A 476 -11.73 44.98 25.11
CA PHE A 476 -13.19 44.95 25.29
C PHE A 476 -13.63 44.87 26.76
N ARG A 477 -12.70 44.78 27.72
CA ARG A 477 -13.02 44.65 29.16
C ARG A 477 -13.83 45.84 29.70
N SER A 478 -13.66 47.01 29.09
CA SER A 478 -14.46 48.20 29.41
C SER A 478 -15.95 48.05 29.11
N ILE A 479 -16.31 47.19 28.14
CA ILE A 479 -17.70 46.91 27.73
C ILE A 479 -18.31 45.84 28.63
N PHE A 480 -17.53 44.82 29.00
CA PHE A 480 -17.93 43.72 29.89
C PHE A 480 -17.48 43.99 31.32
N ASN A 481 -18.08 45.00 31.96
CA ASN A 481 -17.59 45.55 33.23
C ASN A 481 -17.99 44.77 34.51
N ARG A 482 -18.79 43.71 34.38
CA ARG A 482 -19.25 42.86 35.50
C ARG A 482 -19.30 41.39 35.09
N ARG A 483 -19.33 40.48 36.07
CA ARG A 483 -19.60 39.06 35.82
C ARG A 483 -21.10 38.83 35.56
N CYS A 484 -21.42 37.86 34.71
CA CYS A 484 -22.80 37.50 34.42
C CYS A 484 -23.44 36.79 35.63
N ILE A 485 -24.72 37.11 35.87
CA ILE A 485 -25.56 36.47 36.88
C ILE A 485 -26.63 35.62 36.20
N GLU A 486 -27.28 34.71 36.92
CA GLU A 486 -28.24 33.77 36.33
C GLU A 486 -29.38 34.44 35.55
N SER A 487 -29.82 35.63 35.98
CA SER A 487 -30.85 36.41 35.28
C SER A 487 -30.41 36.98 33.93
N ASP A 488 -29.11 36.98 33.62
CA ASP A 488 -28.57 37.44 32.34
C ASP A 488 -28.69 36.37 31.24
N TYR A 489 -28.99 35.13 31.61
CA TYR A 489 -29.10 34.00 30.70
C TYR A 489 -30.56 33.68 30.35
N VAL A 490 -30.75 33.02 29.21
CA VAL A 490 -32.02 32.42 28.76
C VAL A 490 -31.73 30.96 28.38
N PRO A 491 -32.56 30.00 28.80
CA PRO A 491 -32.45 28.63 28.32
C PRO A 491 -32.82 28.56 26.83
N TRP A 492 -32.04 27.82 26.07
CA TRP A 492 -32.30 27.48 24.67
C TRP A 492 -32.28 25.96 24.51
N ASP A 493 -33.41 25.40 24.07
CA ASP A 493 -33.53 23.99 23.73
C ASP A 493 -32.94 23.71 22.34
N LEU A 494 -32.00 22.77 22.28
CA LEU A 494 -31.52 22.25 21.01
C LEU A 494 -32.63 21.37 20.40
N HIS A 495 -32.97 21.64 19.15
CA HIS A 495 -33.97 20.88 18.41
C HIS A 495 -33.61 20.77 16.92
N ASP A 496 -34.22 19.81 16.22
CA ASP A 496 -34.23 19.74 14.75
C ASP A 496 -35.67 19.84 14.26
N GLN A 497 -36.02 20.93 13.56
CA GLN A 497 -37.38 21.19 13.06
C GLN A 497 -38.50 21.02 14.11
N GLY A 498 -38.20 21.30 15.38
CA GLY A 498 -39.13 21.17 16.52
C GLY A 498 -38.99 19.88 17.33
N GLU A 499 -38.26 18.87 16.85
CA GLU A 499 -37.93 17.66 17.61
C GLU A 499 -36.82 17.95 18.61
N ARG A 500 -37.09 17.76 19.90
CA ARG A 500 -36.17 18.11 21.00
C ARG A 500 -35.30 16.95 21.44
N CYS A 501 -35.68 15.72 21.10
CA CYS A 501 -34.91 14.55 21.47
C CYS A 501 -33.87 14.21 20.41
N LEU A 502 -32.65 14.72 20.58
CA LEU A 502 -31.55 14.45 19.66
C LEU A 502 -30.56 13.49 20.30
N MET A 503 -30.24 12.39 19.63
CA MET A 503 -29.35 11.35 20.15
C MET A 503 -29.83 10.81 21.52
N GLY A 504 -31.16 10.71 21.69
CA GLY A 504 -31.78 10.19 22.90
C GLY A 504 -31.75 11.10 24.13
N VAL A 505 -31.41 12.38 23.98
CA VAL A 505 -31.29 13.34 25.09
C VAL A 505 -31.86 14.69 24.68
N LYS A 506 -32.65 15.30 25.57
CA LYS A 506 -33.03 16.71 25.48
C LYS A 506 -31.92 17.57 26.06
N ARG A 507 -31.25 18.37 25.22
CA ARG A 507 -30.16 19.26 25.64
C ARG A 507 -30.66 20.70 25.75
N VAL A 508 -30.42 21.31 26.90
CA VAL A 508 -30.71 22.72 27.15
C VAL A 508 -29.42 23.47 27.42
N TYR A 509 -29.14 24.45 26.57
CA TYR A 509 -27.99 25.34 26.68
C TYR A 509 -28.40 26.67 27.29
N ARG A 510 -27.46 27.35 27.93
CA ARG A 510 -27.66 28.73 28.39
C ARG A 510 -27.10 29.70 27.36
N LYS A 511 -27.92 30.66 26.95
CA LYS A 511 -27.51 31.76 26.07
C LYS A 511 -27.59 33.08 26.78
N LEU A 512 -26.64 33.96 26.48
CA LEU A 512 -26.63 35.31 27.03
C LEU A 512 -27.74 36.14 26.37
N LYS A 513 -28.47 36.92 27.16
CA LYS A 513 -29.39 37.92 26.60
C LYS A 513 -28.59 38.96 25.83
N GLY A 514 -29.03 39.34 24.63
CA GLY A 514 -28.33 40.38 23.83
C GLY A 514 -28.23 41.76 24.49
N ILE A 515 -29.00 42.02 25.56
CA ILE A 515 -28.91 43.24 26.38
C ILE A 515 -27.90 43.14 27.53
N ALA A 516 -27.47 41.93 27.88
CA ALA A 516 -26.54 41.70 28.98
C ALA A 516 -25.11 41.93 28.47
N ARG A 517 -24.38 42.81 29.17
CA ARG A 517 -22.97 43.11 28.89
C ARG A 517 -22.16 42.72 30.12
N CYS A 518 -21.77 41.46 30.18
CA CYS A 518 -21.07 40.88 31.31
C CYS A 518 -20.15 39.76 30.85
N VAL A 519 -19.12 39.44 31.64
CA VAL A 519 -18.18 38.35 31.37
C VAL A 519 -18.76 37.04 31.91
N MET A 520 -18.86 36.01 31.07
CA MET A 520 -19.50 34.73 31.45
C MET A 520 -18.74 33.96 32.55
N GLY A 521 -17.41 33.88 32.46
CA GLY A 521 -16.59 33.19 33.46
C GLY A 521 -16.21 31.74 33.16
N LYS A 522 -15.05 31.30 33.66
CA LYS A 522 -14.51 29.92 33.52
C LYS A 522 -15.29 28.79 34.21
N THR A 523 -16.15 29.10 35.18
CA THR A 523 -16.80 28.09 36.05
C THR A 523 -18.21 27.67 35.60
N TYR A 524 -18.67 28.14 34.44
CA TYR A 524 -20.06 27.93 34.02
C TYR A 524 -20.16 26.85 32.94
N SER A 525 -20.81 25.73 33.26
CA SER A 525 -21.09 24.69 32.26
C SER A 525 -22.08 25.23 31.23
N VAL A 526 -21.65 25.29 29.97
CA VAL A 526 -22.46 25.79 28.85
C VAL A 526 -23.76 24.97 28.65
N THR A 527 -23.71 23.69 29.04
CA THR A 527 -24.88 22.79 29.09
C THR A 527 -25.43 22.74 30.51
N MET A 528 -26.75 22.88 30.64
CA MET A 528 -27.42 22.99 31.94
C MET A 528 -28.16 21.72 32.37
N ILE A 529 -28.86 21.08 31.42
CA ILE A 529 -29.75 19.94 31.69
C ILE A 529 -29.71 19.00 30.49
N SER A 530 -29.44 17.71 30.76
CA SER A 530 -29.55 16.61 29.81
C SER A 530 -30.50 15.55 30.36
N GLU A 531 -31.76 15.57 29.92
CA GLU A 531 -32.74 14.54 30.28
C GLU A 531 -32.78 13.45 29.21
N PRO A 532 -32.64 12.16 29.58
CA PRO A 532 -32.79 11.07 28.62
C PRO A 532 -34.24 11.00 28.12
N CYS A 533 -34.42 10.66 26.85
CA CYS A 533 -35.74 10.43 26.26
C CYS A 533 -36.06 8.94 26.17
N ASP A 534 -37.35 8.66 25.95
CA ASP A 534 -37.78 7.36 25.44
C ASP A 534 -37.21 7.09 24.04
N CYS A 535 -36.70 5.87 23.82
CA CYS A 535 -36.19 5.49 22.49
C CYS A 535 -37.32 5.44 21.45
N THR A 536 -37.02 5.97 20.27
CA THR A 536 -37.87 6.04 19.08
C THR A 536 -37.21 5.32 17.89
N GLU A 537 -37.89 5.17 16.77
CA GLU A 537 -37.27 4.62 15.54
C GLU A 537 -36.09 5.49 15.04
N SER A 538 -36.14 6.81 15.29
CA SER A 538 -35.05 7.77 14.96
C SER A 538 -33.77 7.60 15.80
N ASP A 539 -33.76 6.70 16.78
CA ASP A 539 -32.58 6.35 17.57
C ASP A 539 -31.85 5.08 17.06
N PHE A 540 -32.40 4.38 16.07
CA PHE A 540 -31.84 3.15 15.47
C PHE A 540 -31.52 3.27 13.98
N GLU A 541 -30.30 2.96 13.57
CA GLU A 541 -29.88 2.90 12.17
C GLU A 541 -29.88 1.46 11.63
N CYS A 542 -29.77 1.31 10.31
CA CYS A 542 -29.62 -0.02 9.71
C CYS A 542 -28.29 -0.64 10.11
N ASP A 543 -28.32 -1.93 10.43
CA ASP A 543 -27.11 -2.69 10.75
C ASP A 543 -26.40 -3.13 9.45
N TYR A 544 -25.15 -3.56 9.57
CA TYR A 544 -24.37 -4.04 8.43
C TYR A 544 -25.09 -5.18 7.69
N GLY A 545 -25.19 -5.04 6.37
CA GLY A 545 -25.95 -5.95 5.51
C GLY A 545 -27.41 -5.58 5.34
N PHE A 546 -27.87 -4.47 5.93
CA PHE A 546 -29.22 -3.96 5.77
C PHE A 546 -29.19 -2.56 5.16
N GLU A 547 -30.15 -2.32 4.27
CA GLU A 547 -30.32 -1.04 3.57
C GLU A 547 -31.70 -0.47 3.87
N ARG A 548 -31.76 0.86 3.97
CA ARG A 548 -33.01 1.57 4.23
C ARG A 548 -33.79 1.71 2.93
N LYS A 549 -34.99 1.14 2.87
CA LYS A 549 -35.89 1.29 1.73
C LYS A 549 -36.65 2.60 1.78
N SER A 550 -37.32 2.95 0.68
CA SER A 550 -38.18 4.14 0.55
C SER A 550 -39.29 4.24 1.61
N ASN A 551 -39.69 3.11 2.21
CA ASN A 551 -40.65 3.06 3.31
C ASN A 551 -40.03 3.31 4.70
N GLY A 552 -38.74 3.67 4.77
CA GLY A 552 -38.01 3.96 6.00
C GLY A 552 -37.48 2.73 6.75
N LYS A 553 -37.89 1.51 6.39
CA LYS A 553 -37.50 0.27 7.07
C LYS A 553 -36.17 -0.29 6.57
N CYS A 554 -35.41 -0.88 7.47
CA CYS A 554 -34.18 -1.60 7.15
C CYS A 554 -34.52 -3.01 6.69
N THR A 555 -34.07 -3.38 5.49
CA THR A 555 -34.23 -4.74 4.94
C THR A 555 -32.89 -5.29 4.52
N PRO A 556 -32.69 -6.63 4.57
CA PRO A 556 -31.44 -7.24 4.12
C PRO A 556 -31.12 -6.78 2.69
N ALA A 557 -29.89 -6.33 2.49
CA ALA A 557 -29.36 -6.02 1.19
C ALA A 557 -29.29 -7.29 0.35
N PHE A 558 -29.38 -7.16 -0.98
CA PHE A 558 -29.40 -8.32 -1.89
C PHE A 558 -28.15 -9.21 -1.77
N TRP A 559 -27.05 -8.65 -1.27
CA TRP A 559 -25.74 -9.27 -1.14
C TRP A 559 -25.48 -9.89 0.22
N PHE A 560 -26.34 -9.63 1.22
CA PHE A 560 -26.16 -10.08 2.59
C PHE A 560 -26.97 -11.37 2.85
N PRO A 561 -26.31 -12.52 3.06
CA PRO A 561 -27.01 -13.79 3.30
C PRO A 561 -27.67 -13.81 4.69
N PRO A 562 -28.87 -14.39 4.83
CA PRO A 562 -29.50 -14.60 6.15
C PRO A 562 -28.65 -15.47 7.10
N SER A 563 -27.83 -16.37 6.56
CA SER A 563 -26.93 -17.22 7.35
C SER A 563 -25.75 -16.47 7.97
N SER A 564 -25.40 -15.29 7.45
CA SER A 564 -24.28 -14.46 7.92
C SER A 564 -24.62 -13.61 9.16
N MET A 565 -25.83 -13.77 9.70
CA MET A 565 -26.26 -13.08 10.93
C MET A 565 -25.60 -13.65 12.20
N SER A 566 -25.00 -14.85 12.12
CA SER A 566 -24.19 -15.49 13.16
C SER A 566 -22.77 -14.90 13.14
N ARG A 567 -22.62 -13.67 13.62
CA ARG A 567 -21.30 -13.02 13.72
C ARG A 567 -20.44 -13.80 14.73
N THR A 568 -19.32 -14.35 14.27
CA THR A 568 -18.19 -14.91 15.04
C THR A 568 -18.63 -15.51 16.37
N CYS A 569 -19.30 -16.65 16.32
CA CYS A 569 -19.70 -17.30 17.54
C CYS A 569 -19.07 -18.68 17.70
N THR A 570 -18.25 -18.78 18.75
CA THR A 570 -17.73 -20.03 19.27
C THR A 570 -18.87 -20.80 19.96
N THR A 571 -18.82 -22.12 19.82
CA THR A 571 -19.86 -23.01 20.37
C THR A 571 -19.94 -22.82 21.90
N GLU A 572 -21.16 -22.75 22.46
CA GLU A 572 -21.50 -22.45 23.88
C GLU A 572 -21.59 -20.95 24.28
N HIS A 573 -21.19 -20.02 23.42
CA HIS A 573 -21.46 -18.60 23.64
C HIS A 573 -22.86 -18.20 23.13
N THR A 574 -23.33 -17.01 23.54
CA THR A 574 -24.52 -16.38 22.99
C THR A 574 -24.12 -15.24 22.07
N PHE A 575 -24.70 -15.17 20.87
CA PHE A 575 -24.53 -14.03 19.97
C PHE A 575 -25.77 -13.13 19.99
N LEU A 576 -25.58 -11.88 19.58
CA LEU A 576 -26.66 -10.92 19.39
C LEU A 576 -27.17 -11.06 17.95
N ASN A 577 -28.30 -11.71 17.79
CA ASN A 577 -28.98 -11.82 16.49
C ASN A 577 -29.62 -10.47 16.15
N SER A 578 -29.13 -9.86 15.07
CA SER A 578 -29.57 -8.55 14.61
C SER A 578 -31.02 -8.60 14.12
N THR A 579 -31.80 -7.58 14.46
CA THR A 579 -33.14 -7.36 13.90
C THR A 579 -33.09 -6.66 12.53
N GLY A 580 -31.89 -6.36 12.04
CA GLY A 580 -31.63 -5.46 10.92
C GLY A 580 -31.36 -4.02 11.33
N TYR A 581 -31.46 -3.73 12.62
CA TYR A 581 -31.27 -2.42 13.23
C TYR A 581 -30.21 -2.49 14.31
N ARG A 582 -29.51 -1.37 14.51
CA ARG A 582 -28.62 -1.14 15.65
C ARG A 582 -28.85 0.26 16.22
N LYS A 583 -28.69 0.41 17.53
CA LYS A 583 -28.78 1.73 18.17
C LYS A 583 -27.65 2.61 17.63
N VAL A 584 -27.94 3.86 17.30
CA VAL A 584 -26.90 4.82 16.89
C VAL A 584 -25.88 4.95 18.02
N VAL A 585 -24.58 4.86 17.70
CA VAL A 585 -23.50 4.91 18.69
C VAL A 585 -23.56 6.22 19.48
N SER A 586 -23.40 6.14 20.80
CA SER A 586 -23.48 7.27 21.76
C SER A 586 -24.88 7.89 21.91
N ASN A 587 -25.92 7.22 21.41
CA ASN A 587 -27.30 7.58 21.72
C ASN A 587 -27.72 7.10 23.12
N ASN A 588 -28.21 8.02 23.96
CA ASN A 588 -28.49 7.78 25.38
C ASN A 588 -30.00 7.63 25.69
N CYS A 589 -30.84 7.33 24.70
CA CYS A 589 -32.26 7.06 24.97
C CYS A 589 -32.43 5.81 25.84
N THR A 590 -33.51 5.78 26.63
CA THR A 590 -33.92 4.66 27.50
C THR A 590 -35.35 4.24 27.16
N GLY A 591 -35.82 3.06 27.59
CA GLY A 591 -37.24 2.67 27.40
C GLY A 591 -37.75 2.67 25.94
N GLY A 592 -39.03 3.03 25.75
CA GLY A 592 -39.66 3.17 24.43
C GLY A 592 -39.68 1.90 23.57
N VAL A 593 -39.38 2.04 22.27
CA VAL A 593 -39.37 0.93 21.29
C VAL A 593 -38.07 0.11 21.32
N MET A 594 -37.22 0.30 22.33
CA MET A 594 -35.89 -0.31 22.39
C MET A 594 -35.93 -1.84 22.30
N GLU A 595 -36.87 -2.51 22.95
CA GLU A 595 -36.99 -3.98 22.91
C GLU A 595 -37.35 -4.52 21.51
N GLN A 596 -37.96 -3.70 20.66
CA GLN A 596 -38.34 -4.09 19.31
C GLN A 596 -37.14 -4.12 18.35
N TYR A 597 -36.21 -3.17 18.50
CA TYR A 597 -35.10 -2.95 17.56
C TYR A 597 -33.76 -3.48 18.07
N THR A 598 -33.60 -3.67 19.38
CA THR A 598 -32.35 -4.23 19.92
C THR A 598 -32.16 -5.69 19.50
N ALA A 599 -30.89 -6.04 19.25
CA ALA A 599 -30.52 -7.40 18.87
C ALA A 599 -30.88 -8.39 19.99
N ARG A 600 -31.37 -9.57 19.62
CA ARG A 600 -31.84 -10.59 20.57
C ARG A 600 -30.70 -11.55 20.88
N ARG A 601 -30.49 -11.84 22.16
CA ARG A 601 -29.54 -12.89 22.57
C ARG A 601 -30.05 -14.25 22.12
N GLN A 602 -29.25 -14.95 21.33
CA GLN A 602 -29.54 -16.30 20.87
C GLN A 602 -28.32 -17.18 21.17
N LEU A 603 -28.57 -18.44 21.52
CA LEU A 603 -27.52 -19.44 21.62
C LEU A 603 -26.91 -19.64 20.24
N CYS A 604 -25.59 -19.72 20.18
CA CYS A 604 -24.92 -19.91 18.92
C CYS A 604 -25.25 -21.29 18.36
N PRO A 605 -25.78 -21.36 17.13
CA PRO A 605 -25.96 -22.64 16.49
C PRO A 605 -24.57 -23.25 16.30
N SER A 606 -24.45 -24.56 16.50
CA SER A 606 -23.28 -25.27 16.01
C SER A 606 -23.23 -25.06 14.49
N GLN A 607 -22.12 -24.53 13.97
CA GLN A 607 -21.90 -24.26 12.55
C GLN A 607 -20.87 -25.24 11.99
N ALA A 608 -21.03 -25.62 10.71
CA ALA A 608 -19.97 -26.30 9.98
C ALA A 608 -18.77 -25.34 9.79
N PRO A 609 -17.53 -25.85 9.71
CA PRO A 609 -16.35 -25.00 9.52
C PRO A 609 -16.48 -24.23 8.21
N ARG A 610 -16.31 -22.90 8.25
CA ARG A 610 -16.33 -22.02 7.07
C ARG A 610 -15.30 -20.88 7.19
N GLY A 611 -14.77 -20.44 6.05
CA GLY A 611 -13.77 -19.38 6.01
C GLY A 611 -12.41 -19.81 6.56
N LEU A 612 -11.98 -21.03 6.24
CA LEU A 612 -10.66 -21.54 6.55
C LEU A 612 -9.59 -20.86 5.66
N HIS A 613 -8.65 -20.17 6.28
CA HIS A 613 -7.49 -19.54 5.63
C HIS A 613 -6.20 -20.23 6.04
N LEU A 614 -5.30 -20.43 5.09
CA LEU A 614 -3.96 -20.98 5.29
C LEU A 614 -2.95 -20.04 4.66
N VAL A 615 -2.04 -19.49 5.48
CA VAL A 615 -1.01 -18.53 5.04
C VAL A 615 0.35 -18.86 5.64
N THR A 616 1.43 -18.40 5.00
CA THR A 616 2.78 -18.45 5.57
C THR A 616 3.01 -17.21 6.43
N SER A 617 3.80 -17.33 7.51
CA SER A 617 4.09 -16.19 8.41
C SER A 617 4.77 -15.00 7.72
N GLU A 618 5.50 -15.25 6.63
CA GLU A 618 6.14 -14.22 5.82
C GLU A 618 5.28 -13.72 4.64
N GLY A 619 4.11 -14.32 4.40
CA GLY A 619 3.27 -14.05 3.23
C GLY A 619 3.86 -14.49 1.89
N LYS A 620 4.98 -15.23 1.88
CA LYS A 620 5.63 -15.75 0.67
C LYS A 620 5.21 -17.18 0.36
N LEU A 621 5.04 -17.50 -0.92
CA LEU A 621 4.74 -18.85 -1.43
C LEU A 621 6.01 -19.60 -1.89
N THR A 622 7.19 -19.07 -1.57
CA THR A 622 8.50 -19.62 -1.93
C THR A 622 9.37 -19.74 -0.69
N ALA A 623 10.05 -20.87 -0.50
CA ALA A 623 11.02 -21.05 0.58
C ALA A 623 12.23 -21.85 0.12
N ASN A 624 13.37 -21.66 0.79
CA ASN A 624 14.59 -22.39 0.49
C ASN A 624 14.58 -23.78 1.14
N LEU A 625 15.26 -24.73 0.51
CA LEU A 625 15.50 -26.05 1.08
C LEU A 625 16.08 -25.93 2.50
N ALA A 626 15.63 -26.80 3.41
CA ALA A 626 16.05 -26.84 4.81
C ALA A 626 15.78 -25.57 5.67
N SER A 627 14.97 -24.63 5.18
CA SER A 627 14.51 -23.48 5.97
C SER A 627 13.24 -23.82 6.78
N ASN A 628 13.04 -23.13 7.91
CA ASN A 628 11.84 -23.26 8.72
C ASN A 628 10.68 -22.48 8.09
N VAL A 629 9.72 -23.19 7.50
CA VAL A 629 8.47 -22.59 6.99
C VAL A 629 7.43 -22.63 8.10
N THR A 630 6.90 -21.47 8.49
CA THR A 630 5.83 -21.38 9.49
C THR A 630 4.49 -21.13 8.81
N LEU A 631 3.53 -22.01 9.04
CA LEU A 631 2.16 -21.95 8.50
C LEU A 631 1.19 -21.51 9.60
N LEU A 632 0.31 -20.57 9.25
CA LEU A 632 -0.75 -20.06 10.09
C LEU A 632 -2.09 -20.48 9.49
N VAL A 633 -2.98 -21.00 10.34
CA VAL A 633 -4.33 -21.42 9.95
C VAL A 633 -5.34 -20.62 10.75
N PHE A 634 -6.28 -20.02 10.04
CA PHE A 634 -7.36 -19.23 10.64
C PHE A 634 -8.70 -19.81 10.20
N LEU A 635 -9.66 -19.90 11.11
CA LEU A 635 -11.01 -20.36 10.81
C LEU A 635 -11.99 -19.26 11.23
N GLU A 636 -12.81 -18.78 10.30
CA GLU A 636 -13.78 -17.70 10.57
C GLU A 636 -15.03 -18.18 11.34
N GLU A 637 -15.58 -19.33 10.94
CA GLU A 637 -16.81 -19.91 11.51
C GLU A 637 -16.60 -21.38 11.90
N GLY A 638 -17.26 -21.82 12.98
CA GLY A 638 -17.19 -23.21 13.43
C GLY A 638 -15.98 -23.53 14.33
N ASP A 639 -15.28 -22.51 14.84
CA ASP A 639 -14.24 -22.71 15.86
C ASP A 639 -14.88 -23.14 17.20
N GLY A 640 -14.55 -24.34 17.65
CA GLY A 640 -15.12 -24.95 18.83
C GLY A 640 -14.33 -26.19 19.23
N SER A 641 -14.47 -26.63 20.49
CA SER A 641 -13.73 -27.75 21.09
C SER A 641 -13.91 -29.11 20.37
N LYS A 642 -14.81 -29.18 19.39
CA LYS A 642 -15.12 -30.38 18.58
C LYS A 642 -14.68 -30.26 17.12
N THR A 643 -13.96 -29.20 16.75
CA THR A 643 -13.45 -29.00 15.38
C THR A 643 -12.00 -29.43 15.32
N SER A 644 -11.70 -30.45 14.50
CA SER A 644 -10.33 -30.90 14.24
C SER A 644 -9.78 -30.22 12.99
N ILE A 645 -8.60 -29.61 13.10
CA ILE A 645 -7.85 -29.09 11.97
C ILE A 645 -6.68 -30.02 11.67
N THR A 646 -6.65 -30.52 10.44
CA THR A 646 -5.54 -31.32 9.89
C THR A 646 -4.80 -30.49 8.84
N VAL A 647 -3.51 -30.28 9.05
CA VAL A 647 -2.61 -29.65 8.07
C VAL A 647 -1.71 -30.73 7.47
N ASP A 648 -1.89 -31.00 6.18
CA ASP A 648 -1.04 -31.87 5.38
C ASP A 648 -0.03 -30.99 4.61
N PHE A 649 1.26 -31.23 4.81
CA PHE A 649 2.33 -30.46 4.17
C PHE A 649 2.58 -30.88 2.71
N GLY A 650 1.92 -31.94 2.22
CA GLY A 650 2.07 -32.43 0.85
C GLY A 650 3.33 -33.26 0.62
N ASP A 651 4.13 -33.52 1.67
CA ASP A 651 5.32 -34.37 1.65
C ASP A 651 5.11 -35.71 2.37
N GLY A 652 3.85 -36.03 2.70
CA GLY A 652 3.45 -37.22 3.45
C GLY A 652 3.38 -37.02 4.96
N ASN A 653 3.83 -35.87 5.48
CA ASN A 653 3.60 -35.51 6.88
C ASN A 653 2.30 -34.73 7.01
N ALA A 654 1.50 -35.08 8.01
CA ALA A 654 0.31 -34.34 8.39
C ALA A 654 0.25 -34.16 9.90
N PHE A 655 -0.25 -33.02 10.35
CA PHE A 655 -0.41 -32.67 11.74
C PHE A 655 -1.87 -32.35 12.02
N THR A 656 -2.47 -32.99 13.03
CA THR A 656 -3.88 -32.76 13.40
C THR A 656 -3.97 -32.25 14.83
N TYR A 657 -4.75 -31.20 15.05
CA TYR A 657 -5.01 -30.62 16.37
C TYR A 657 -6.48 -30.20 16.48
N SER A 658 -7.00 -30.17 17.71
CA SER A 658 -8.42 -29.96 18.01
C SER A 658 -8.74 -28.60 18.64
N ASN A 659 -7.74 -27.74 18.84
CA ASN A 659 -7.93 -26.42 19.43
C ASN A 659 -7.15 -25.35 18.67
N VAL A 660 -7.86 -24.51 17.92
CA VAL A 660 -7.28 -23.46 17.05
C VAL A 660 -6.58 -22.36 17.86
N SER A 661 -7.09 -22.06 19.06
CA SER A 661 -6.54 -21.06 19.98
C SER A 661 -5.18 -21.44 20.62
N SER A 662 -4.65 -22.64 20.35
CA SER A 662 -3.42 -23.14 20.99
C SER A 662 -2.13 -22.97 20.18
N ILE A 663 -2.21 -22.43 18.95
CA ILE A 663 -1.07 -22.30 18.02
C ILE A 663 -0.98 -20.86 17.49
N GLU A 664 -0.87 -19.87 18.38
CA GLU A 664 -0.66 -18.46 17.98
C GLU A 664 0.67 -18.26 17.20
N ASP A 665 1.67 -19.10 17.47
CA ASP A 665 3.01 -19.04 16.84
C ASP A 665 3.12 -19.76 15.48
N GLY A 666 2.04 -20.40 15.00
CA GLY A 666 2.02 -21.19 13.77
C GLY A 666 2.76 -22.54 13.84
N ILE A 667 2.59 -23.35 12.79
CA ILE A 667 3.18 -24.70 12.67
C ILE A 667 4.45 -24.61 11.81
N LYS A 668 5.59 -25.02 12.37
CA LYS A 668 6.88 -25.01 11.68
C LYS A 668 7.15 -26.35 10.99
N HIS A 669 7.59 -26.28 9.73
CA HIS A 669 7.97 -27.45 8.94
C HIS A 669 9.22 -27.20 8.11
N ILE A 670 10.00 -28.26 7.87
CA ILE A 670 11.25 -28.21 7.08
C ILE A 670 11.15 -29.21 5.94
N TYR A 671 11.17 -28.70 4.71
CA TYR A 671 11.13 -29.53 3.50
C TYR A 671 12.52 -30.07 3.13
N LYS A 672 12.57 -31.37 2.83
CA LYS A 672 13.82 -32.10 2.52
C LYS A 672 14.18 -32.14 1.04
N ASN A 673 13.19 -32.05 0.16
CA ASN A 673 13.39 -32.11 -1.29
C ASN A 673 12.90 -30.81 -1.94
N VAL A 674 13.45 -30.51 -3.12
CA VAL A 674 13.03 -29.39 -3.96
C VAL A 674 11.77 -29.82 -4.72
N GLY A 675 10.80 -28.92 -4.84
CA GLY A 675 9.55 -29.23 -5.53
C GLY A 675 8.41 -28.27 -5.18
N ILE A 676 7.27 -28.50 -5.85
CA ILE A 676 6.03 -27.79 -5.56
C ILE A 676 5.19 -28.70 -4.65
N TYR A 677 4.96 -28.23 -3.43
CA TYR A 677 4.20 -28.96 -2.41
C TYR A 677 2.78 -28.42 -2.35
N ARG A 678 1.81 -29.34 -2.36
CA ARG A 678 0.40 -29.02 -2.17
C ARG A 678 0.07 -29.13 -0.70
N VAL A 679 0.20 -28.02 0.01
CA VAL A 679 -0.17 -27.91 1.42
C VAL A 679 -1.69 -27.79 1.50
N SER A 680 -2.33 -28.58 2.34
CA SER A 680 -3.77 -28.50 2.58
C SER A 680 -4.07 -28.38 4.06
N ALA A 681 -4.99 -27.49 4.42
CA ALA A 681 -5.57 -27.45 5.75
C ALA A 681 -7.04 -27.86 5.62
N THR A 682 -7.47 -28.82 6.44
CA THR A 682 -8.84 -29.30 6.50
C THR A 682 -9.36 -29.11 7.91
N ALA A 683 -10.43 -28.33 8.05
CA ALA A 683 -11.17 -28.22 9.30
C ALA A 683 -12.42 -29.10 9.20
N GLU A 684 -12.63 -29.97 10.19
CA GLU A 684 -13.74 -30.94 10.21
C GLU A 684 -14.44 -30.92 11.57
N ASN A 685 -15.77 -30.95 11.55
CA ASN A 685 -16.60 -31.18 12.72
C ASN A 685 -17.84 -32.03 12.37
N SER A 686 -18.71 -32.30 13.34
CA SER A 686 -19.90 -33.14 13.13
C SER A 686 -20.94 -32.61 12.13
N LEU A 687 -20.79 -31.38 11.65
CA LEU A 687 -21.72 -30.72 10.73
C LEU A 687 -21.17 -30.54 9.32
N GLY A 688 -19.87 -30.69 9.12
CA GLY A 688 -19.23 -30.60 7.81
C GLY A 688 -17.72 -30.44 7.89
N SER A 689 -17.11 -30.26 6.74
CA SER A 689 -15.69 -29.98 6.59
C SER A 689 -15.43 -28.91 5.53
N GLU A 690 -14.35 -28.17 5.71
CA GLU A 690 -13.83 -27.23 4.73
C GLU A 690 -12.34 -27.47 4.55
N THR A 691 -11.87 -27.42 3.30
CA THR A 691 -10.48 -27.63 2.95
C THR A 691 -9.97 -26.45 2.13
N VAL A 692 -8.82 -25.91 2.52
CA VAL A 692 -8.09 -24.87 1.78
C VAL A 692 -6.75 -25.42 1.28
N LEU A 693 -6.31 -24.93 0.13
CA LEU A 693 -5.09 -25.37 -0.55
C LEU A 693 -4.11 -24.20 -0.68
N LEU A 694 -2.83 -24.47 -0.43
CA LEU A 694 -1.72 -23.56 -0.67
C LEU A 694 -0.61 -24.30 -1.42
N PHE A 695 -0.15 -23.74 -2.53
CA PHE A 695 0.98 -24.27 -3.28
C PHE A 695 2.26 -23.58 -2.84
N LEU A 696 3.18 -24.35 -2.24
CA LEU A 696 4.46 -23.86 -1.76
C LEU A 696 5.58 -24.36 -2.67
N HIS A 697 6.37 -23.43 -3.21
CA HIS A 697 7.51 -23.76 -4.06
C HIS A 697 8.79 -23.78 -3.22
N ILE A 698 9.36 -24.97 -3.04
CA ILE A 698 10.63 -25.17 -2.36
C ILE A 698 11.74 -25.20 -3.39
N THR A 699 12.63 -24.22 -3.33
CA THR A 699 13.74 -24.04 -4.28
C THR A 699 15.09 -24.26 -3.61
N CYS A 700 16.09 -24.62 -4.41
CA CYS A 700 17.48 -24.62 -3.99
C CYS A 700 18.24 -23.48 -4.71
N HIS A 701 19.28 -22.96 -4.07
CA HIS A 701 20.08 -21.89 -4.65
C HIS A 701 20.94 -22.44 -5.81
N LEU A 702 20.72 -21.92 -7.02
CA LEU A 702 21.53 -22.27 -8.19
C LEU A 702 22.90 -21.59 -8.10
N GLU A 703 23.98 -22.37 -8.17
CA GLU A 703 25.37 -21.89 -8.01
C GLU A 703 26.06 -21.61 -9.34
N SER A 704 25.94 -22.51 -10.31
CA SER A 704 26.55 -22.34 -11.64
C SER A 704 25.76 -23.03 -12.76
N VAL A 705 26.01 -22.56 -13.98
CA VAL A 705 25.37 -23.02 -15.22
C VAL A 705 26.45 -23.20 -16.28
N HIS A 706 26.36 -24.29 -17.05
CA HIS A 706 27.26 -24.56 -18.15
C HIS A 706 26.50 -24.86 -19.45
N LEU A 707 26.81 -24.11 -20.50
CA LEU A 707 26.30 -24.32 -21.86
C LEU A 707 27.20 -25.28 -22.63
N SER A 708 26.68 -26.47 -22.91
CA SER A 708 27.28 -27.44 -23.81
C SER A 708 26.75 -27.24 -25.23
N ALA A 709 27.67 -26.92 -26.14
CA ALA A 709 27.43 -26.65 -27.55
C ALA A 709 28.62 -27.15 -28.39
N PRO A 710 28.42 -27.61 -29.63
CA PRO A 710 29.54 -28.03 -30.47
C PRO A 710 30.41 -26.84 -30.86
N PHE A 711 31.71 -27.09 -31.08
CA PHE A 711 32.66 -26.07 -31.49
C PHE A 711 32.45 -25.63 -32.96
N VAL A 712 32.08 -26.57 -33.84
CA VAL A 712 31.84 -26.34 -35.26
C VAL A 712 30.49 -26.95 -35.66
N ALA A 713 29.69 -26.23 -36.44
CA ALA A 713 28.37 -26.65 -36.92
C ALA A 713 28.29 -26.59 -38.45
N VAL A 714 27.54 -27.51 -39.05
CA VAL A 714 27.24 -27.51 -40.48
C VAL A 714 26.07 -26.58 -40.76
N LYS A 715 26.19 -25.70 -41.76
CA LYS A 715 25.10 -24.82 -42.21
C LYS A 715 23.84 -25.63 -42.53
N ASN A 716 22.68 -25.14 -42.09
CA ASN A 716 21.36 -25.77 -42.28
C ASN A 716 21.23 -27.20 -41.69
N LYS A 717 22.12 -27.61 -40.79
CA LYS A 717 21.98 -28.84 -40.03
C LYS A 717 21.58 -28.51 -38.59
N GLU A 718 20.70 -29.34 -38.04
CA GLU A 718 20.22 -29.19 -36.68
C GLU A 718 21.29 -29.57 -35.66
N VAL A 719 21.45 -28.73 -34.64
CA VAL A 719 22.41 -28.89 -33.55
C VAL A 719 21.67 -28.85 -32.21
N ASN A 720 21.92 -29.84 -31.36
CA ASN A 720 21.40 -29.86 -30.00
C ASN A 720 22.34 -29.09 -29.07
N LEU A 721 21.79 -28.07 -28.43
CA LEU A 721 22.44 -27.25 -27.41
C LEU A 721 21.84 -27.64 -26.06
N THR A 722 22.68 -27.94 -25.07
CA THR A 722 22.23 -28.45 -23.78
C THR A 722 22.85 -27.67 -22.63
N VAL A 723 22.07 -27.41 -21.59
CA VAL A 723 22.50 -26.70 -20.38
C VAL A 723 22.59 -27.65 -19.21
N VAL A 724 23.72 -27.62 -18.52
CA VAL A 724 23.96 -28.37 -17.28
C VAL A 724 23.90 -27.41 -16.10
N LEU A 725 23.12 -27.76 -15.08
CA LEU A 725 22.90 -26.96 -13.87
C LEU A 725 23.64 -27.56 -12.68
N TRP A 726 24.18 -26.70 -11.82
CA TRP A 726 24.78 -27.09 -10.55
C TRP A 726 24.22 -26.25 -9.39
N PRO A 727 23.56 -26.89 -8.40
CA PRO A 727 23.10 -28.29 -8.39
C PRO A 727 22.04 -28.57 -9.47
N SER A 728 21.87 -29.84 -9.86
CA SER A 728 20.92 -30.24 -10.91
C SER A 728 19.45 -30.14 -10.49
N GLN A 729 19.18 -30.26 -9.18
CA GLN A 729 17.83 -30.19 -8.60
C GLN A 729 17.58 -28.81 -7.98
N VAL A 730 17.28 -27.82 -8.83
CA VAL A 730 17.00 -26.43 -8.38
C VAL A 730 15.52 -26.05 -8.45
N GLY A 731 14.68 -26.92 -9.01
CA GLY A 731 13.22 -26.75 -9.07
C GLY A 731 12.77 -26.33 -10.47
N THR A 732 11.81 -25.41 -10.55
CA THR A 732 11.32 -24.89 -11.83
C THR A 732 12.34 -23.91 -12.41
N VAL A 733 12.84 -24.18 -13.61
CA VAL A 733 13.88 -23.39 -14.28
C VAL A 733 13.37 -22.93 -15.64
N THR A 734 13.66 -21.69 -15.99
CA THR A 734 13.37 -21.13 -17.32
C THR A 734 14.68 -20.85 -18.05
N TYR A 735 14.82 -21.38 -19.26
CA TYR A 735 15.99 -21.20 -20.11
C TYR A 735 15.66 -20.18 -21.20
N ILE A 736 16.47 -19.13 -21.28
CA ILE A 736 16.31 -18.00 -22.20
C ILE A 736 17.51 -18.03 -23.14
N TRP A 737 17.27 -18.41 -24.39
CA TRP A 737 18.29 -18.65 -25.41
C TRP A 737 18.41 -17.45 -26.35
N TRP A 738 19.64 -16.99 -26.54
CA TRP A 738 19.99 -15.89 -27.42
C TRP A 738 20.90 -16.40 -28.53
N PHE A 739 20.40 -16.32 -29.77
CA PHE A 739 21.13 -16.76 -30.96
C PHE A 739 21.62 -15.53 -31.74
N GLY A 740 22.93 -15.28 -31.72
CA GLY A 740 23.53 -14.16 -32.43
C GLY A 740 23.14 -12.79 -31.83
N ASN A 741 22.65 -11.89 -32.69
CA ASN A 741 22.28 -10.52 -32.32
C ASN A 741 20.77 -10.28 -32.41
N ASN A 742 19.97 -11.32 -32.23
CA ASN A 742 18.51 -11.21 -32.22
C ASN A 742 18.05 -10.55 -30.92
N SER A 743 17.12 -9.60 -31.03
CA SER A 743 16.52 -8.89 -29.89
C SER A 743 15.48 -9.72 -29.13
N GLU A 744 14.99 -10.80 -29.74
CA GLU A 744 13.99 -11.70 -29.15
C GLU A 744 14.65 -13.04 -28.78
N PRO A 745 14.64 -13.42 -27.50
CA PRO A 745 15.14 -14.72 -27.08
C PRO A 745 14.10 -15.82 -27.29
N VAL A 746 14.58 -17.06 -27.43
CA VAL A 746 13.72 -18.26 -27.39
C VAL A 746 13.66 -18.74 -25.94
N ILE A 747 12.45 -19.00 -25.43
CA ILE A 747 12.24 -19.44 -24.04
C ILE A 747 11.84 -20.91 -24.03
N THR A 748 12.57 -21.74 -23.29
CA THR A 748 12.25 -23.17 -23.10
C THR A 748 12.20 -23.53 -21.61
N LEU A 749 11.42 -24.57 -21.28
CA LEU A 749 11.39 -25.19 -19.95
C LEU A 749 12.37 -26.37 -19.84
N GLU A 750 12.75 -26.94 -20.98
CA GLU A 750 13.77 -27.98 -21.06
C GLU A 750 15.14 -27.35 -21.30
N GLY A 751 16.17 -27.92 -20.66
CA GLY A 751 17.55 -27.46 -20.80
C GLY A 751 18.20 -27.81 -22.14
N SER A 752 17.45 -28.38 -23.09
CA SER A 752 17.93 -28.70 -24.43
C SER A 752 17.10 -27.98 -25.50
N VAL A 753 17.78 -27.42 -26.50
CA VAL A 753 17.14 -26.82 -27.67
C VAL A 753 17.86 -27.25 -28.94
N ALA A 754 17.08 -27.56 -29.97
CA ALA A 754 17.59 -27.84 -31.30
C ALA A 754 17.56 -26.55 -32.13
N PHE A 755 18.70 -26.18 -32.73
CA PHE A 755 18.84 -24.94 -33.50
C PHE A 755 19.59 -25.16 -34.81
N THR A 756 19.15 -24.49 -35.88
CA THR A 756 19.78 -24.54 -37.20
C THR A 756 20.41 -23.20 -37.56
N PHE A 757 21.72 -23.19 -37.81
CA PHE A 757 22.45 -21.99 -38.24
C PHE A 757 22.34 -21.79 -39.75
N SER A 758 21.81 -20.64 -40.17
CA SER A 758 21.55 -20.31 -41.59
C SER A 758 22.68 -19.53 -42.28
N ARG A 759 23.56 -18.88 -41.51
CA ARG A 759 24.67 -18.06 -42.01
C ARG A 759 26.02 -18.67 -41.64
N GLU A 760 26.97 -18.65 -42.58
CA GLU A 760 28.35 -19.01 -42.28
C GLU A 760 29.05 -17.93 -41.45
N GLY A 761 30.00 -18.34 -40.62
CA GLY A 761 30.77 -17.45 -39.74
C GLY A 761 30.69 -17.85 -38.27
N ILE A 762 31.14 -16.95 -37.41
CA ILE A 762 31.14 -17.17 -35.95
C ILE A 762 29.79 -16.70 -35.41
N SER A 763 29.02 -17.63 -34.85
CA SER A 763 27.78 -17.32 -34.15
C SER A 763 28.01 -17.43 -32.64
N VAL A 764 27.48 -16.49 -31.87
CA VAL A 764 27.47 -16.57 -30.40
C VAL A 764 26.13 -17.11 -29.95
N VAL A 765 26.15 -18.15 -29.12
CA VAL A 765 24.98 -18.66 -28.42
C VAL A 765 25.14 -18.29 -26.95
N THR A 766 24.15 -17.60 -26.40
CA THR A 766 24.11 -17.26 -24.98
C THR A 766 22.86 -17.88 -24.37
N VAL A 767 22.98 -18.45 -23.18
CA VAL A 767 21.83 -18.95 -22.43
C VAL A 767 21.79 -18.26 -21.07
N GLN A 768 20.62 -17.76 -20.72
CA GLN A 768 20.31 -17.26 -19.39
C GLN A 768 19.36 -18.22 -18.73
N VAL A 769 19.67 -18.60 -17.50
CA VAL A 769 18.90 -19.56 -16.72
C VAL A 769 18.34 -18.83 -15.52
N SER A 770 17.02 -18.78 -15.44
CA SER A 770 16.30 -18.19 -14.32
C SER A 770 15.75 -19.31 -13.43
N ALA A 771 16.17 -19.32 -12.17
CA ALA A 771 15.68 -20.20 -11.12
C ALA A 771 15.21 -19.34 -9.94
N GLY A 772 13.90 -19.07 -9.87
CA GLY A 772 13.34 -18.11 -8.92
C GLY A 772 13.86 -16.69 -9.16
N ASN A 773 14.49 -16.08 -8.15
CA ASN A 773 15.05 -14.72 -8.25
C ASN A 773 16.49 -14.68 -8.76
N ASN A 774 17.12 -15.82 -9.01
CA ASN A 774 18.50 -15.89 -9.48
C ASN A 774 18.53 -16.08 -11.01
N ILE A 775 19.34 -15.26 -11.69
CA ILE A 775 19.60 -15.38 -13.12
C ILE A 775 21.10 -15.57 -13.31
N LEU A 776 21.48 -16.70 -13.89
CA LEU A 776 22.86 -17.00 -14.28
C LEU A 776 22.94 -17.10 -15.80
N GLN A 777 24.12 -16.82 -16.35
CA GLN A 777 24.33 -16.77 -17.80
C GLN A 777 25.62 -17.48 -18.18
N ASP A 778 25.58 -18.23 -19.28
CA ASP A 778 26.78 -18.76 -19.94
C ASP A 778 26.72 -18.47 -21.45
N ARG A 779 27.89 -18.40 -22.09
CA ARG A 779 28.02 -18.08 -23.52
C ARG A 779 29.04 -18.99 -24.22
N LYS A 780 28.71 -19.41 -25.44
CA LYS A 780 29.59 -20.21 -26.31
C LYS A 780 29.62 -19.66 -27.73
N THR A 781 30.79 -19.74 -28.36
CA THR A 781 30.99 -19.40 -29.77
C THR A 781 31.01 -20.66 -30.61
N VAL A 782 30.18 -20.69 -31.66
CA VAL A 782 30.07 -21.81 -32.61
C VAL A 782 30.52 -21.32 -33.99
N ALA A 783 31.47 -22.01 -34.62
CA ALA A 783 31.89 -21.72 -35.98
C ALA A 783 31.01 -22.47 -36.98
N VAL A 784 30.34 -21.77 -37.89
CA VAL A 784 29.37 -22.34 -38.84
C VAL A 784 29.96 -22.33 -40.25
N HIS A 785 30.02 -23.51 -40.88
CA HIS A 785 30.56 -23.70 -42.23
C HIS A 785 29.70 -24.67 -43.06
N GLU A 786 29.70 -24.52 -44.38
CA GLU A 786 29.02 -25.44 -45.31
C GLU A 786 29.65 -26.83 -45.34
N TYR A 787 30.98 -26.91 -45.27
CA TYR A 787 31.72 -28.15 -45.30
C TYR A 787 33.02 -28.04 -44.49
N PHE A 788 33.34 -29.08 -43.71
CA PHE A 788 34.61 -29.23 -42.99
C PHE A 788 34.98 -30.71 -42.88
N ARG A 789 36.26 -30.99 -42.62
CA ARG A 789 36.75 -32.32 -42.25
C ARG A 789 37.16 -32.31 -40.78
N SER A 790 36.78 -33.34 -40.02
CA SER A 790 37.22 -33.47 -38.63
C SER A 790 37.85 -34.84 -38.37
N HIS A 791 38.82 -34.86 -37.44
CA HIS A 791 39.51 -36.07 -37.02
C HIS A 791 39.81 -36.03 -35.53
N LEU A 792 39.60 -37.16 -34.88
CA LEU A 792 39.89 -37.34 -33.47
C LEU A 792 41.40 -37.56 -33.26
N LEU A 793 41.91 -36.94 -32.22
CA LEU A 793 43.27 -36.98 -31.72
C LEU A 793 43.28 -37.66 -30.36
N ALA A 794 44.32 -38.46 -30.15
CA ALA A 794 44.63 -39.05 -28.86
C ALA A 794 46.07 -38.68 -28.46
N PHE A 795 46.36 -38.81 -27.15
CA PHE A 795 47.60 -38.31 -26.55
C PHE A 795 48.34 -39.40 -25.80
N SER A 796 49.64 -39.22 -25.59
CA SER A 796 50.37 -40.09 -24.67
C SER A 796 49.74 -40.02 -23.27
N SER A 797 49.75 -41.15 -22.55
CA SER A 797 49.13 -41.29 -21.22
C SER A 797 49.60 -40.25 -20.19
N ASN A 798 50.78 -39.66 -20.42
CA ASN A 798 51.36 -38.60 -19.61
C ASN A 798 50.46 -37.34 -19.50
N LEU A 799 49.57 -37.09 -20.46
CA LEU A 799 48.68 -35.93 -20.44
C LEU A 799 47.53 -36.11 -19.44
N ASP A 800 47.00 -37.33 -19.31
CA ASP A 800 45.85 -37.63 -18.44
C ASP A 800 46.16 -37.38 -16.97
N ASP A 801 47.38 -37.74 -16.53
CA ASP A 801 47.86 -37.50 -15.16
C ASP A 801 47.92 -36.00 -14.78
N HIS A 802 47.82 -35.11 -15.77
CA HIS A 802 47.97 -33.66 -15.62
C HIS A 802 46.75 -32.88 -16.14
N ASN A 803 45.64 -33.55 -16.46
CA ASN A 803 44.40 -32.92 -16.91
C ASN A 803 43.56 -32.47 -15.69
N PRO A 804 43.43 -31.16 -15.41
CA PRO A 804 42.68 -30.66 -14.25
C PRO A 804 41.16 -30.57 -14.49
N ASP A 805 40.67 -31.01 -15.65
CA ASP A 805 39.28 -30.89 -16.11
C ASP A 805 38.72 -29.43 -16.16
N VAL A 806 39.61 -28.45 -16.31
CA VAL A 806 39.26 -27.03 -16.40
C VAL A 806 39.18 -26.58 -17.87
N SER A 807 38.16 -25.76 -18.21
CA SER A 807 37.94 -25.27 -19.58
C SER A 807 39.06 -24.36 -20.11
N GLU A 808 39.65 -23.53 -19.25
CA GLU A 808 40.76 -22.63 -19.61
C GLU A 808 42.00 -23.43 -20.00
N TRP A 809 42.32 -24.48 -19.23
CA TRP A 809 43.39 -25.40 -19.54
C TRP A 809 43.17 -26.09 -20.89
N ARG A 810 41.95 -26.57 -21.16
CA ARG A 810 41.60 -27.18 -22.45
C ARG A 810 41.81 -26.21 -23.62
N LEU A 811 41.47 -24.93 -23.46
CA LEU A 811 41.66 -23.91 -24.49
C LEU A 811 43.15 -23.65 -24.77
N ASP A 812 43.97 -23.58 -23.73
CA ASP A 812 45.41 -23.38 -23.88
C ASP A 812 46.10 -24.59 -24.51
N VAL A 813 45.76 -25.80 -24.08
CA VAL A 813 46.26 -27.03 -24.70
C VAL A 813 45.80 -27.13 -26.16
N SER A 814 44.55 -26.76 -26.48
CA SER A 814 44.06 -26.68 -27.86
C SER A 814 44.89 -25.72 -28.72
N ARG A 815 45.29 -24.57 -28.16
CA ARG A 815 46.15 -23.58 -28.84
C ARG A 815 47.56 -24.12 -29.08
N VAL A 816 48.12 -24.83 -28.11
CA VAL A 816 49.43 -25.48 -28.24
C VAL A 816 49.40 -26.54 -29.34
N ILE A 817 48.40 -27.43 -29.34
CA ILE A 817 48.24 -28.46 -30.37
C ILE A 817 48.07 -27.82 -31.75
N LYS A 818 47.22 -26.80 -31.88
CA LYS A 818 47.05 -26.06 -33.13
C LYS A 818 48.39 -25.50 -33.63
N THR A 819 49.16 -24.89 -32.75
CA THR A 819 50.48 -24.31 -33.11
C THR A 819 51.46 -25.38 -33.57
N SER A 820 51.54 -26.50 -32.83
CA SER A 820 52.40 -27.64 -33.19
C SER A 820 51.98 -28.28 -34.52
N MET A 821 50.67 -28.43 -34.79
CA MET A 821 50.18 -28.95 -36.06
C MET A 821 50.50 -28.03 -37.23
N VAL A 822 50.32 -26.71 -37.07
CA VAL A 822 50.67 -25.72 -38.10
C VAL A 822 52.18 -25.76 -38.40
N GLN A 823 53.03 -25.85 -37.38
CA GLN A 823 54.48 -25.97 -37.55
C GLN A 823 54.89 -27.27 -38.27
N ALA A 824 54.23 -28.38 -37.99
CA ALA A 824 54.55 -29.68 -38.58
C ALA A 824 54.04 -29.87 -40.02
N THR A 825 52.93 -29.21 -40.38
CA THR A 825 52.21 -29.47 -41.64
C THR A 825 52.26 -28.30 -42.64
N GLY A 826 52.56 -27.08 -42.18
CA GLY A 826 52.50 -25.86 -43.01
C GLY A 826 51.08 -25.43 -43.40
N VAL A 827 50.04 -26.05 -42.84
CA VAL A 827 48.64 -25.67 -43.07
C VAL A 827 48.39 -24.25 -42.53
N ASN A 828 47.63 -23.44 -43.27
CA ASN A 828 47.30 -22.09 -42.84
C ASN A 828 46.60 -22.11 -41.47
N PRO A 829 47.06 -21.35 -40.46
CA PRO A 829 46.46 -21.33 -39.13
C PRO A 829 44.96 -20.97 -39.11
N GLU A 830 44.47 -20.23 -40.11
CA GLU A 830 43.04 -19.90 -40.23
C GLU A 830 42.17 -21.08 -40.71
N GLN A 831 42.78 -22.10 -41.33
CA GLN A 831 42.09 -23.29 -41.83
C GLN A 831 42.06 -24.44 -40.82
N LEU A 832 42.72 -24.29 -39.65
CA LEU A 832 42.82 -25.33 -38.63
C LEU A 832 42.19 -24.85 -37.31
N LEU A 833 41.18 -25.56 -36.84
CA LEU A 833 40.67 -25.43 -35.47
C LEU A 833 41.01 -26.70 -34.69
N VAL A 834 41.33 -26.57 -33.41
CA VAL A 834 41.57 -27.72 -32.52
C VAL A 834 40.77 -27.48 -31.26
N THR A 835 40.12 -28.53 -30.75
CA THR A 835 39.44 -28.51 -29.46
C THR A 835 39.79 -29.75 -28.66
N VAL A 836 40.12 -29.57 -27.38
CA VAL A 836 40.29 -30.68 -26.43
C VAL A 836 38.94 -30.99 -25.81
N LEU A 837 38.53 -32.26 -25.89
CA LEU A 837 37.25 -32.75 -25.38
C LEU A 837 37.30 -32.90 -23.85
N PRO A 838 36.17 -32.69 -23.15
CA PRO A 838 36.07 -32.97 -21.72
C PRO A 838 36.06 -34.49 -21.44
N GLY A 839 36.62 -34.89 -20.30
CA GLY A 839 36.67 -36.29 -19.84
C GLY A 839 38.05 -36.95 -19.92
N LEU A 840 38.12 -38.17 -19.40
CA LEU A 840 39.28 -39.06 -19.43
C LEU A 840 38.90 -40.38 -20.13
N PRO A 841 39.75 -40.92 -21.03
CA PRO A 841 41.07 -40.41 -21.44
C PRO A 841 40.96 -39.09 -22.23
N THR A 842 41.97 -38.23 -22.09
CA THR A 842 42.01 -36.94 -22.79
C THR A 842 42.03 -37.20 -24.29
N ALA A 843 41.09 -36.57 -25.00
CA ALA A 843 40.99 -36.63 -26.44
C ALA A 843 40.83 -35.22 -27.00
N ALA A 844 41.20 -35.00 -28.25
CA ALA A 844 40.95 -33.75 -28.94
C ALA A 844 40.40 -34.02 -30.33
N GLU A 845 39.81 -33.01 -30.95
CA GLU A 845 39.38 -33.08 -32.34
C GLU A 845 39.94 -31.87 -33.07
N PHE A 846 40.50 -32.09 -34.25
CA PHE A 846 40.85 -30.99 -35.14
C PHE A 846 39.87 -30.92 -36.30
N PHE A 847 39.60 -29.69 -36.74
CA PHE A 847 38.71 -29.37 -37.85
C PHE A 847 39.50 -28.61 -38.92
N LEU A 848 39.41 -29.09 -40.16
CA LEU A 848 39.96 -28.44 -41.34
C LEU A 848 38.84 -27.68 -42.06
N LEU A 849 39.06 -26.38 -42.23
CA LEU A 849 38.12 -25.44 -42.84
C LEU A 849 38.57 -25.05 -44.26
N PRO A 850 37.63 -24.84 -45.19
CA PRO A 850 37.94 -24.38 -46.54
C PRO A 850 38.53 -22.97 -46.53
N ASP A 851 39.39 -22.67 -47.51
CA ASP A 851 40.02 -21.35 -47.65
C ASP A 851 38.99 -20.29 -48.08
N LYS A 852 38.98 -19.14 -47.38
CA LYS A 852 38.11 -18.00 -47.70
C LYS A 852 38.48 -17.29 -49.01
N LEU A 853 39.68 -17.50 -49.54
CA LEU A 853 40.18 -16.80 -50.74
C LEU A 853 39.90 -17.52 -52.07
N GLN A 854 39.43 -18.78 -52.06
CA GLN A 854 39.17 -19.58 -53.27
C GLN A 854 37.68 -19.81 -53.57
N THR A 855 36.78 -19.18 -52.81
CA THR A 855 35.33 -19.47 -52.80
C THR A 855 34.53 -18.68 -53.85
N GLU A 856 34.92 -18.78 -55.12
CA GLU A 856 34.01 -18.51 -56.25
C GLU A 856 33.96 -19.72 -57.19
N GLY A 857 33.03 -20.65 -56.90
CA GLY A 857 32.48 -21.58 -57.89
C GLY A 857 33.14 -22.95 -58.02
N LYS A 858 32.86 -23.87 -57.08
CA LYS A 858 32.42 -25.28 -57.29
C LYS A 858 32.71 -26.14 -56.04
N PRO A 859 31.70 -26.78 -55.41
CA PRO A 859 31.86 -27.55 -54.15
C PRO A 859 32.79 -28.77 -54.26
N ASP A 860 32.90 -29.39 -55.44
CA ASP A 860 33.72 -30.60 -55.64
C ASP A 860 35.23 -30.34 -55.51
N LYS A 861 35.70 -29.13 -55.87
CA LYS A 861 37.14 -28.79 -55.78
C LYS A 861 37.58 -28.52 -54.33
N THR A 862 36.72 -27.92 -53.52
CA THR A 862 36.98 -27.62 -52.10
C THR A 862 37.08 -28.89 -51.26
N ALA A 863 36.23 -29.89 -51.53
CA ALA A 863 36.30 -31.19 -50.86
C ALA A 863 37.62 -31.92 -51.16
N THR A 864 38.05 -31.94 -52.43
CA THR A 864 39.33 -32.58 -52.81
C THR A 864 40.56 -31.92 -52.20
N HIS A 865 40.55 -30.59 -52.04
CA HIS A 865 41.64 -29.86 -51.40
C HIS A 865 41.70 -30.12 -49.89
N LEU A 866 40.54 -30.20 -49.22
CA LEU A 866 40.47 -30.54 -47.80
C LEU A 866 40.90 -31.99 -47.54
N ASP A 867 40.61 -32.92 -48.46
CA ASP A 867 41.08 -34.30 -48.36
C ASP A 867 42.61 -34.38 -48.48
N GLN A 868 43.22 -33.59 -49.38
CA GLN A 868 44.69 -33.47 -49.46
C GLN A 868 45.32 -32.89 -48.18
N LEU A 869 44.71 -31.84 -47.61
CA LEU A 869 45.17 -31.25 -46.34
C LEU A 869 44.97 -32.22 -45.17
N SER A 870 43.89 -33.00 -45.17
CA SER A 870 43.64 -34.05 -44.18
C SER A 870 44.71 -35.13 -44.25
N GLU A 871 45.04 -35.63 -45.45
CA GLU A 871 46.12 -36.62 -45.63
C GLU A 871 47.48 -36.08 -45.17
N LEU A 872 47.80 -34.81 -45.47
CA LEU A 872 49.02 -34.15 -44.98
C LEU A 872 49.06 -34.08 -43.46
N ALA A 873 47.97 -33.69 -42.81
CA ALA A 873 47.88 -33.61 -41.35
C ALA A 873 47.97 -34.99 -40.69
N LEU A 874 47.26 -35.98 -41.23
CA LEU A 874 47.29 -37.36 -40.74
C LEU A 874 48.68 -37.99 -40.90
N ASN A 875 49.37 -37.74 -42.02
CA ASN A 875 50.75 -38.21 -42.22
C ASN A 875 51.71 -37.61 -41.19
N ALA A 876 51.59 -36.31 -40.89
CA ALA A 876 52.42 -35.67 -39.87
C ALA A 876 52.15 -36.22 -38.45
N LEU A 877 50.89 -36.48 -38.12
CA LEU A 877 50.49 -37.11 -36.85
C LEU A 877 51.01 -38.55 -36.75
N ASN A 878 50.86 -39.36 -37.81
CA ASN A 878 51.33 -40.75 -37.84
C ASN A 878 52.86 -40.87 -37.79
N GLN A 879 53.59 -39.86 -38.27
CA GLN A 879 55.05 -39.76 -38.16
C GLN A 879 55.51 -39.19 -36.81
N ASN A 880 54.60 -38.96 -35.85
CA ASN A 880 54.87 -38.37 -34.52
C ASN A 880 55.54 -36.98 -34.58
N LEU A 881 55.31 -36.21 -35.64
CA LEU A 881 55.90 -34.88 -35.80
C LEU A 881 55.22 -33.82 -34.93
N VAL A 882 54.01 -34.11 -34.44
CA VAL A 882 53.23 -33.20 -33.57
C VAL A 882 53.46 -33.58 -32.11
N GLN A 883 54.35 -32.83 -31.46
CA GLN A 883 54.71 -33.01 -30.05
C GLN A 883 54.88 -31.66 -29.35
N PHE A 884 54.60 -31.62 -28.05
CA PHE A 884 54.84 -30.44 -27.22
C PHE A 884 55.28 -30.81 -25.81
N THR A 885 56.01 -29.90 -25.18
CA THR A 885 56.49 -30.07 -23.80
C THR A 885 55.48 -29.43 -22.85
N LEU A 886 54.79 -30.22 -22.03
CA LEU A 886 53.82 -29.70 -21.05
C LEU A 886 54.54 -29.00 -19.88
N ARG A 887 55.62 -29.62 -19.41
CA ARG A 887 56.54 -29.09 -18.38
C ARG A 887 57.92 -29.69 -18.59
N PRO A 888 58.99 -29.15 -17.98
CA PRO A 888 60.32 -29.74 -18.08
C PRO A 888 60.29 -31.24 -17.74
N GLY A 889 60.74 -32.08 -18.68
CA GLY A 889 60.77 -33.54 -18.54
C GLY A 889 59.48 -34.30 -18.88
N VAL A 890 58.39 -33.61 -19.26
CA VAL A 890 57.14 -34.26 -19.72
C VAL A 890 56.83 -33.84 -21.15
N GLN A 891 57.06 -34.76 -22.08
CA GLN A 891 56.77 -34.60 -23.50
C GLN A 891 55.49 -35.33 -23.87
N ILE A 892 54.60 -34.63 -24.57
CA ILE A 892 53.32 -35.14 -25.04
C ILE A 892 53.40 -35.30 -26.56
N THR A 893 53.10 -36.50 -27.02
CA THR A 893 52.95 -36.83 -28.45
C THR A 893 51.47 -36.91 -28.79
N VAL A 894 51.10 -36.32 -29.92
CA VAL A 894 49.73 -36.29 -30.43
C VAL A 894 49.64 -37.24 -31.62
N TYR A 895 48.69 -38.16 -31.60
CA TYR A 895 48.47 -39.13 -32.67
C TYR A 895 47.01 -39.10 -33.15
N ALA A 896 46.81 -39.48 -34.41
CA ALA A 896 45.47 -39.65 -34.96
C ALA A 896 44.83 -40.90 -34.32
N ALA A 897 43.62 -40.76 -33.79
CA ALA A 897 42.88 -41.92 -33.30
C ALA A 897 42.36 -42.72 -34.51
N HIS A 898 42.85 -43.94 -34.72
CA HIS A 898 42.26 -44.84 -35.71
C HIS A 898 40.83 -45.20 -35.28
N LEU A 899 39.87 -45.01 -36.19
CA LEU A 899 38.43 -45.25 -36.03
C LEU A 899 38.10 -46.51 -35.20
N SER A 900 38.00 -46.37 -33.88
CA SER A 900 36.94 -47.02 -33.12
C SER A 900 35.78 -46.04 -33.11
N ALA A 901 34.59 -46.55 -33.45
CA ALA A 901 33.36 -45.78 -33.50
C ALA A 901 33.24 -44.84 -32.29
N ALA A 902 32.93 -43.57 -32.57
CA ALA A 902 32.65 -42.58 -31.56
C ALA A 902 31.66 -43.14 -30.51
N PRO A 903 31.80 -42.78 -29.23
CA PRO A 903 30.64 -42.77 -28.36
C PRO A 903 29.74 -41.65 -28.89
N LEU A 904 28.74 -42.02 -29.69
CA LEU A 904 27.49 -41.27 -29.69
C LEU A 904 27.08 -41.19 -28.22
N VAL A 905 26.91 -39.96 -27.74
CA VAL A 905 26.31 -39.66 -26.45
C VAL A 905 24.88 -40.16 -26.51
N ASP A 906 24.72 -41.46 -26.26
CA ASP A 906 23.51 -42.04 -25.71
C ASP A 906 23.76 -42.07 -24.21
N THR A 907 23.12 -41.15 -23.51
CA THR A 907 22.96 -41.24 -22.06
C THR A 907 21.87 -42.28 -21.79
N SER A 908 22.16 -43.55 -22.12
CA SER A 908 21.44 -44.65 -21.49
C SER A 908 22.17 -44.99 -20.21
N GLU A 909 21.49 -44.71 -19.10
CA GLU A 909 21.84 -45.04 -17.74
C GLU A 909 22.60 -46.37 -17.59
N ASN A 910 23.73 -46.32 -16.90
CA ASN A 910 24.32 -47.49 -16.27
C ASN A 910 23.38 -48.00 -15.16
N HIS A 911 22.46 -48.88 -15.53
CA HIS A 911 21.94 -49.93 -14.65
C HIS A 911 22.52 -51.28 -15.07
N SER A 912 23.81 -51.52 -14.84
CA SER A 912 24.40 -52.87 -14.92
C SER A 912 24.30 -53.56 -13.55
N GLY A 913 23.06 -53.89 -13.20
CA GLY A 913 22.71 -54.61 -11.98
C GLY A 913 21.68 -55.72 -12.21
N SER A 914 21.57 -56.33 -13.39
CA SER A 914 20.69 -57.51 -13.55
C SER A 914 20.92 -58.42 -14.77
N ALA A 915 21.93 -58.21 -15.63
CA ALA A 915 22.40 -59.27 -16.54
C ALA A 915 23.00 -60.46 -15.77
N MET A 916 23.51 -60.20 -14.55
CA MET A 916 23.92 -61.21 -13.58
C MET A 916 22.72 -61.88 -12.88
N LEU A 917 21.57 -61.20 -12.78
CA LEU A 917 20.28 -61.79 -12.37
C LEU A 917 19.70 -62.68 -13.48
N MET A 918 19.94 -62.37 -14.76
CA MET A 918 19.59 -63.25 -15.88
C MET A 918 20.44 -64.53 -15.89
N LEU A 919 21.72 -64.47 -15.57
CA LEU A 919 22.56 -65.67 -15.42
C LEU A 919 22.18 -66.50 -14.17
N LEU A 920 21.85 -65.85 -13.05
CA LEU A 920 21.25 -66.51 -11.89
C LEU A 920 19.86 -67.09 -12.22
N SER A 921 19.08 -66.45 -13.10
CA SER A 921 17.78 -66.95 -13.55
C SER A 921 17.93 -68.23 -14.36
N VAL A 922 18.99 -68.41 -15.16
CA VAL A 922 19.26 -69.65 -15.90
C VAL A 922 19.67 -70.79 -14.97
N VAL A 923 20.38 -70.49 -13.87
CA VAL A 923 20.74 -71.49 -12.84
C VAL A 923 19.54 -71.84 -11.94
N VAL A 924 18.66 -70.87 -11.63
CA VAL A 924 17.39 -71.09 -10.91
C VAL A 924 16.39 -71.85 -11.78
N VAL A 925 16.35 -71.59 -13.09
CA VAL A 925 15.61 -72.37 -14.08
C VAL A 925 16.16 -73.80 -14.16
N GLY A 926 17.48 -73.99 -14.05
CA GLY A 926 18.10 -75.33 -13.92
C GLY A 926 17.70 -76.09 -12.64
N LEU A 927 17.62 -75.40 -11.49
CA LEU A 927 17.19 -75.97 -10.20
C LEU A 927 15.68 -76.23 -10.13
N ALA A 928 14.85 -75.38 -10.76
CA ALA A 928 13.40 -75.59 -10.83
C ALA A 928 13.03 -76.71 -11.80
N VAL A 929 13.75 -76.87 -12.92
CA VAL A 929 13.65 -78.03 -13.81
C VAL A 929 14.03 -79.33 -13.09
N PHE A 930 14.91 -79.28 -12.08
CA PHE A 930 15.19 -80.40 -11.19
C PHE A 930 14.07 -80.64 -10.14
N LEU A 931 13.39 -79.59 -9.64
CA LEU A 931 12.18 -79.74 -8.81
C LEU A 931 10.99 -80.31 -9.59
N ILE A 932 10.87 -79.94 -10.87
CA ILE A 932 9.95 -80.53 -11.86
C ILE A 932 10.27 -82.02 -12.09
N TYR A 933 11.51 -82.45 -11.87
CA TYR A 933 11.89 -83.87 -11.96
C TYR A 933 11.47 -84.70 -10.72
N LYS A 934 11.38 -84.12 -9.52
CA LYS A 934 11.16 -84.90 -8.28
C LYS A 934 9.74 -84.86 -7.68
N PHE A 935 8.93 -83.81 -7.94
CA PHE A 935 7.55 -83.72 -7.41
C PHE A 935 6.47 -84.34 -8.33
N LYS A 936 6.93 -85.07 -9.34
CA LYS A 936 6.16 -86.05 -10.10
C LYS A 936 5.75 -87.23 -9.20
N ARG A 937 4.79 -87.05 -8.28
CA ARG A 937 3.88 -88.09 -7.74
C ARG A 937 2.82 -87.51 -6.77
N LYS A 938 1.59 -87.30 -7.28
CA LYS A 938 0.25 -87.62 -6.70
C LYS A 938 -0.84 -86.53 -6.94
N ILE A 939 -1.51 -86.62 -8.11
CA ILE A 939 -2.98 -86.74 -8.45
C ILE A 939 -4.02 -86.61 -7.29
N PRO A 940 -5.36 -86.30 -7.50
CA PRO A 940 -6.21 -85.87 -8.67
C PRO A 940 -7.04 -84.57 -8.40
N GLY A 941 -7.89 -83.96 -9.26
CA GLY A 941 -8.48 -84.19 -10.60
C GLY A 941 -9.72 -83.25 -10.77
N LEU A 942 -9.82 -82.49 -11.89
CA LEU A 942 -10.82 -82.58 -13.00
C LEU A 942 -12.21 -81.95 -12.70
N HIS A 943 -12.91 -81.10 -13.50
CA HIS A 943 -12.98 -80.66 -14.93
C HIS A 943 -13.46 -79.17 -14.94
N ILE A 944 -12.99 -78.19 -15.74
CA ILE A 944 -12.93 -77.93 -17.21
C ILE A 944 -14.30 -77.79 -17.92
N TYR A 945 -14.62 -76.58 -18.38
CA TYR A 945 -14.78 -76.25 -19.81
C TYR A 945 -14.46 -74.77 -20.07
N ALA A 946 -13.69 -74.54 -21.12
CA ALA A 946 -13.27 -73.26 -21.70
C ALA A 946 -13.66 -73.24 -23.20
N ALA A 947 -13.32 -72.14 -23.90
CA ALA A 947 -13.45 -71.85 -25.35
C ALA A 947 -14.65 -70.92 -25.67
N MET A 948 -14.67 -70.06 -26.69
CA MET A 948 -13.73 -69.66 -27.76
C MET A 948 -14.27 -68.37 -28.42
N GLN A 949 -13.48 -67.82 -29.33
CA GLN A 949 -13.69 -66.62 -30.15
C GLN A 949 -14.59 -66.88 -31.39
N ASP A 950 -15.01 -65.77 -32.03
CA ASP A 950 -15.42 -65.56 -33.44
C ASP A 950 -16.90 -65.49 -33.90
N GLU A 951 -17.11 -64.45 -34.73
CA GLU A 951 -18.00 -64.24 -35.89
C GLU A 951 -19.54 -64.05 -35.80
N LYS A 952 -19.95 -62.86 -36.29
CA LYS A 952 -21.03 -62.49 -37.25
C LYS A 952 -22.47 -63.05 -37.18
N GLU A 953 -23.38 -62.06 -37.26
CA GLU A 953 -24.60 -61.92 -38.11
C GLU A 953 -26.01 -62.35 -37.64
N GLN A 954 -26.92 -61.33 -37.72
CA GLN A 954 -28.35 -61.31 -38.11
C GLN A 954 -29.38 -62.03 -37.20
N GLU A 955 -30.63 -61.60 -37.00
CA GLU A 955 -31.55 -60.56 -37.53
C GLU A 955 -32.76 -60.53 -36.55
N MET A 956 -33.44 -59.42 -36.25
CA MET A 956 -34.75 -58.96 -36.82
C MET A 956 -35.57 -58.41 -35.61
N ILE A 957 -36.21 -57.23 -35.54
CA ILE A 957 -37.29 -56.65 -36.38
C ILE A 957 -37.55 -55.16 -35.97
N GLN A 958 -37.68 -54.30 -37.00
CA GLN A 958 -38.56 -53.13 -37.21
C GLN A 958 -38.53 -51.86 -36.32
N SER A 959 -37.96 -50.78 -36.89
CA SER A 959 -38.57 -49.53 -37.44
C SER A 959 -40.09 -49.30 -37.26
N PRO A 960 -40.67 -48.08 -37.40
CA PRO A 960 -40.21 -47.01 -38.33
C PRO A 960 -40.47 -45.55 -37.82
N VAL A 961 -40.20 -44.41 -38.49
CA VAL A 961 -39.90 -43.97 -39.87
C VAL A 961 -39.05 -42.66 -39.77
N SER A 962 -38.16 -42.44 -40.73
CA SER A 962 -37.29 -41.27 -41.03
C SER A 962 -37.99 -40.27 -41.99
N PRO A 963 -37.34 -39.50 -42.90
CA PRO A 963 -36.06 -38.77 -42.97
C PRO A 963 -36.31 -37.26 -43.32
N THR A 964 -35.34 -36.34 -43.46
CA THR A 964 -34.33 -36.16 -44.54
C THR A 964 -33.35 -35.03 -44.16
N ASP A 965 -32.03 -35.31 -44.15
CA ASP A 965 -30.98 -34.89 -45.12
C ASP A 965 -30.49 -33.43 -44.93
N SER A 966 -29.21 -33.04 -45.02
CA SER A 966 -27.92 -33.68 -45.31
C SER A 966 -26.80 -32.63 -45.06
N THR A 967 -25.63 -33.03 -44.59
CA THR A 967 -24.33 -32.32 -44.68
C THR A 967 -23.49 -32.93 -45.84
N PRO A 968 -22.34 -32.42 -46.36
CA PRO A 968 -21.24 -31.72 -45.65
C PRO A 968 -20.32 -30.73 -46.47
N SER A 969 -19.26 -30.29 -45.80
CA SER A 969 -18.08 -29.43 -46.13
C SER A 969 -17.44 -29.42 -47.54
N CYS A 970 -16.84 -28.28 -47.96
CA CYS A 970 -15.39 -28.09 -48.24
C CYS A 970 -14.98 -26.67 -48.73
N SER A 971 -13.76 -26.24 -48.35
CA SER A 971 -12.74 -25.42 -49.07
C SER A 971 -12.99 -24.03 -49.71
N SER A 972 -12.15 -23.08 -49.26
CA SER A 972 -11.24 -22.18 -50.02
C SER A 972 -11.72 -20.96 -50.84
N GLN A 973 -11.00 -19.85 -50.59
CA GLN A 973 -10.64 -18.71 -51.47
C GLN A 973 -11.79 -17.75 -51.89
N ARG A 974 -11.74 -16.44 -51.61
CA ARG A 974 -10.86 -15.31 -52.04
C ARG A 974 -11.62 -14.47 -53.09
N GLU A 975 -11.40 -13.15 -53.03
CA GLU A 975 -11.89 -12.06 -53.92
C GLU A 975 -13.24 -11.41 -53.51
N LEU A 976 -13.36 -10.15 -53.08
CA LEU A 976 -12.81 -8.83 -53.46
C LEU A 976 -13.66 -8.11 -54.53
N LEU A 977 -13.78 -6.78 -54.35
CA LEU A 977 -14.42 -5.71 -55.16
C LEU A 977 -15.78 -5.18 -54.64
N THR A 978 -15.85 -4.03 -53.93
CA THR A 978 -15.63 -2.59 -54.30
C THR A 978 -16.93 -1.84 -54.60
N SER A 979 -17.13 -0.72 -53.92
CA SER A 979 -17.29 0.64 -54.50
C SER A 979 -17.43 1.64 -53.32
N LEU A 980 -16.47 2.54 -53.08
CA LEU A 980 -16.16 3.82 -53.76
C LEU A 980 -17.12 4.97 -53.35
N GLU A 981 -16.72 5.71 -52.30
CA GLU A 981 -16.28 7.14 -52.27
C GLU A 981 -17.00 8.22 -53.12
N PRO A 982 -16.99 9.53 -52.72
CA PRO A 982 -15.78 10.38 -52.50
C PRO A 982 -15.78 11.28 -51.23
N LEU A 983 -14.63 11.52 -50.56
CA LEU A 983 -13.60 12.59 -50.72
C LEU A 983 -14.17 14.04 -50.63
N ASP A 984 -13.65 15.03 -49.89
CA ASP A 984 -12.28 15.33 -49.41
C ASP A 984 -12.30 16.45 -48.36
N THR A 985 -11.35 16.45 -47.41
CA THR A 985 -10.38 17.56 -47.25
C THR A 985 -9.25 17.18 -46.28
N GLU A 986 -8.02 17.43 -46.73
CA GLU A 986 -6.73 16.99 -46.18
C GLU A 986 -6.26 17.67 -44.88
N PRO A 987 -5.24 17.07 -44.21
CA PRO A 987 -4.74 17.43 -42.88
C PRO A 987 -3.51 18.35 -42.91
N ASN A 988 -3.28 19.05 -41.81
CA ASN A 988 -2.03 19.75 -41.54
C ASN A 988 -1.19 18.96 -40.52
N THR A 989 -0.03 18.51 -40.96
CA THR A 989 1.01 17.84 -40.19
C THR A 989 1.85 18.84 -39.38
N GLN A 990 1.89 18.68 -38.06
CA GLN A 990 3.06 19.06 -37.25
C GLN A 990 3.44 17.94 -36.29
N THR A 991 4.71 17.60 -36.35
CA THR A 991 5.47 16.62 -35.58
C THR A 991 5.42 16.89 -34.08
N ILE A 992 5.00 15.90 -33.28
CA ILE A 992 5.24 15.88 -31.83
C ILE A 992 6.53 15.10 -31.59
N GLU A 993 7.58 15.85 -31.23
CA GLU A 993 8.81 15.33 -30.63
C GLU A 993 8.51 14.58 -29.34
N CYS A 994 9.21 13.46 -29.13
CA CYS A 994 9.27 12.73 -27.88
C CYS A 994 9.77 13.65 -26.74
N ILE A 995 8.88 13.99 -25.80
CA ILE A 995 9.23 14.68 -24.57
C ILE A 995 10.00 13.72 -23.65
N LYS A 996 11.25 14.10 -23.36
CA LYS A 996 12.13 13.49 -22.35
C LYS A 996 11.50 13.51 -20.94
N PRO A 997 11.85 12.56 -20.06
CA PRO A 997 11.33 12.51 -18.70
C PRO A 997 11.67 13.79 -17.92
N HIS A 998 10.66 14.43 -17.34
CA HIS A 998 10.85 15.60 -16.48
C HIS A 998 11.61 15.21 -15.19
N PRO A 999 12.58 16.04 -14.76
CA PRO A 999 13.30 15.83 -13.53
C PRO A 999 12.41 16.17 -12.32
N ARG A 1000 12.44 15.28 -11.32
CA ARG A 1000 12.10 15.46 -9.89
C ARG A 1000 11.47 16.81 -9.53
N VAL A 1001 10.18 16.78 -9.20
CA VAL A 1001 9.51 17.84 -8.46
C VAL A 1001 10.25 18.05 -7.13
N LYS A 1002 10.82 19.24 -6.93
CA LYS A 1002 11.35 19.68 -5.64
C LYS A 1002 10.16 19.88 -4.70
N PHE A 1003 10.11 19.10 -3.62
CA PHE A 1003 9.23 19.40 -2.49
C PHE A 1003 9.68 20.72 -1.85
N SER A 1004 8.76 21.69 -1.78
CA SER A 1004 8.92 22.91 -0.99
C SER A 1004 8.80 22.56 0.49
N SER A 1005 9.59 23.23 1.34
CA SER A 1005 9.94 22.83 2.72
C SER A 1005 9.13 23.49 3.83
N ASP A 1006 7.97 24.10 3.54
CA ASP A 1006 7.18 24.81 4.56
C ASP A 1006 5.79 24.17 4.71
N LEU A 1007 5.55 23.55 5.88
CA LEU A 1007 4.27 22.97 6.33
C LEU A 1007 3.93 23.50 7.74
N PRO A 1008 2.67 23.89 8.02
CA PRO A 1008 2.24 24.26 9.37
C PRO A 1008 1.76 23.05 10.17
N THR A 1009 2.42 22.79 11.31
CA THR A 1009 1.95 21.93 12.39
C THR A 1009 0.96 22.67 13.28
N TYR A 1010 -0.35 22.41 13.17
CA TYR A 1010 -1.27 22.63 14.30
C TYR A 1010 -2.38 21.56 14.27
N ILE A 1011 -2.41 20.75 15.32
CA ILE A 1011 -3.55 19.93 15.72
C ILE A 1011 -4.45 20.86 16.53
N ASP A 1012 -5.72 20.98 16.14
CA ASP A 1012 -6.76 21.57 16.99
C ASP A 1012 -6.78 20.83 18.34
N VAL A 1013 -6.59 21.57 19.43
CA VAL A 1013 -6.96 21.18 20.78
C VAL A 1013 -8.00 22.17 21.27
#